data_AF-A0A0A1UAI4-F1
#
_entry.id   AF-A0A0A1UAI4-F1
#
_cell.length_a   1.000
_cell.length_b   1.000
_cell.length_c   1.000
_cell.angle_alpha   90.00
_cell.angle_beta   90.00
_cell.angle_gamma   90.00
#
_symmetry.space_group_name_H-M   'P 1'
#
loop_
_entity.id
_entity.type
_entity.pdbx_description
1 polymer ?
#
loop_
_entity_poly.entity_id
_entity_poly.type
_entity_poly.pdbx_seq_one_letter_code
_entity_poly.pdbx_strand_id
1 'polypeptide(L)'
;MIYFLLLLVSTYAFDQCYIKETTRNCFKYYDQIGNFTCDPNLVITESGYLCEKAFKGRTVFTSVVLEQITSVDDYAFEGCSNLETFTFKMSESSSSWDYIGKSAFVGTKLKSINLNNIYLIDESAFAGLTSLQQITFYKYFPSIIRKNAFRNSGLQSIGYSEDVSYIYRDLSIVDEYAFSGTQLETFTLYENSNMYIGKGAFSNMTNLKHFNMSGCPTISEEMFAGDVLLVRISFSENVIRLKKNALKDCVKLTKLHLGNVITFQDNLQYITELFYHGVNAPSGVLGEINLNSAIKVYVSKNYAAADLKFLTLTATKLSCNKDQKYDFNTSTCVACENNYVTYDGCSDECTINSYLCSWKDETCLDYFCSGYACNRCTEAGKKVFDYSSKTCTDICNTVNGYYLLGDGRTCKNCNILNCLKCAEKEIMDPNTNFSYSSTKCTMCMPPNIVTTSGSCASSCDVQNSYAYYVDINGQQVCQKCSDILTNCKKCTSNNTCLECSASSYLLEETNECVSNCPLNYGKDSEYKKCVKCTPNCENCDAQSSNGETQMCKTCELGYYLVSDTNECVASCADYYYPIEGSDTEPKKCIQCERNCVSCSGSQGEFCSKCELNYFLYDEETPQGCQDQCYDGYYETNENEIAKCKKCSVIENCVTCESETKCTKCGNNQYVQEDGSCGDTCPEKYRKGDGICEECPPLCRDCQASGKTKCDVCELNAFYLDNKTCSKSCEEGYMEMKDTTPNWTCKKCDDNNCKTCEISTKETCVECKENFYYNGDSKKCESGCDLTTHFVNISEKLQMCSMCNKAFSNCQSCTSQQCTKCETKYYTQPDTPHTCERDCPDAYYKGDGVCTKCTDNCLSCDEYFCHSCEKKYVLSNGDLTCERCQDKSCLKCSQGKEKCDKCESPKLMGKDLTCVDTCESGYYSINDEYCEMCQDQNCAVCDRFECKECALGSFMSSGYCRSSCPDGYYENIKVCSECTKMASEYGACKQGDLECIGCSLGNNSAISTSMLFALLCMAMLLF
;
A
#
# COMPACT_ATOMS: atom_id res chain seq x y z
N MET A 1 17.71 66.46 22.36
CA MET A 1 18.04 65.48 21.30
C MET A 1 17.96 64.04 21.86
N ILE A 2 16.82 63.67 22.48
CA ILE A 2 16.62 62.35 23.12
C ILE A 2 15.24 61.74 22.76
N TYR A 3 14.27 62.57 22.36
CA TYR A 3 12.89 62.17 22.01
C TYR A 3 12.70 61.56 20.60
N PHE A 4 13.78 61.15 19.92
CA PHE A 4 13.75 60.65 18.53
C PHE A 4 14.32 59.23 18.35
N LEU A 5 14.52 58.51 19.47
CA LEU A 5 15.16 57.19 19.55
C LEU A 5 14.24 56.09 20.12
N LEU A 6 12.92 56.33 20.12
CA LEU A 6 11.90 55.46 20.73
C LEU A 6 10.75 55.09 19.77
N LEU A 7 11.00 55.14 18.45
CA LEU A 7 10.07 54.67 17.42
C LEU A 7 10.81 53.80 16.41
N LEU A 8 10.15 52.72 15.96
CA LEU A 8 10.60 51.78 14.91
C LEU A 8 11.79 50.87 15.24
N VAL A 9 11.74 50.20 16.41
CA VAL A 9 12.08 48.77 16.47
C VAL A 9 10.93 48.02 17.14
N SER A 10 9.81 47.91 16.43
CA SER A 10 8.85 46.83 16.70
C SER A 10 9.49 45.54 16.20
N THR A 11 10.01 44.73 17.11
CA THR A 11 10.31 43.32 16.82
C THR A 11 8.98 42.63 16.52
N TYR A 12 8.64 42.55 15.24
CA TYR A 12 7.55 41.70 14.79
C TYR A 12 7.91 40.26 15.17
N ALA A 13 7.18 39.70 16.13
CA ALA A 13 7.19 38.26 16.33
C ALA A 13 6.56 37.64 15.08
N PHE A 14 7.31 36.81 14.37
CA PHE A 14 6.76 36.00 13.30
C PHE A 14 6.15 34.75 13.93
N ASP A 15 4.84 34.61 13.79
CA ASP A 15 4.06 33.50 14.34
C ASP A 15 4.07 32.27 13.39
N GLN A 16 3.65 31.10 13.88
CA GLN A 16 3.52 29.91 13.05
C GLN A 16 2.43 30.07 11.97
N CYS A 17 2.85 30.01 10.70
CA CYS A 17 1.97 30.13 9.52
C CYS A 17 1.48 28.81 8.95
N TYR A 18 1.50 27.75 9.76
CA TYR A 18 0.98 26.45 9.39
C TYR A 18 0.17 25.85 10.54
N ILE A 19 -0.73 24.92 10.21
CA ILE A 19 -1.50 24.14 11.17
C ILE A 19 -1.57 22.69 10.70
N LYS A 20 -1.58 21.76 11.66
CA LYS A 20 -1.80 20.33 11.42
C LYS A 20 -3.30 20.07 11.25
N GLU A 21 -3.71 19.66 10.06
CA GLU A 21 -5.08 19.22 9.79
C GLU A 21 -5.29 17.82 10.39
N THR A 22 -6.00 17.73 11.51
CA THR A 22 -6.23 16.47 12.24
C THR A 22 -6.99 15.41 11.44
N THR A 23 -7.87 15.80 10.52
CA THR A 23 -8.65 14.89 9.66
C THR A 23 -7.81 14.12 8.64
N ARG A 24 -6.66 14.67 8.22
CA ARG A 24 -5.73 14.02 7.28
C ARG A 24 -4.32 13.79 7.85
N ASN A 25 -4.04 14.26 9.07
CA ASN A 25 -2.72 14.20 9.72
C ASN A 25 -1.61 14.90 8.91
N CYS A 26 -1.96 15.95 8.16
CA CYS A 26 -1.07 16.67 7.24
C CYS A 26 -0.97 18.17 7.58
N PHE A 27 0.05 18.86 7.08
CA PHE A 27 0.29 20.29 7.36
C PHE A 27 -0.15 21.20 6.22
N LYS A 28 -0.79 22.33 6.55
CA LYS A 28 -1.23 23.35 5.60
C LYS A 28 -1.08 24.76 6.16
N TYR A 29 -1.12 25.76 5.29
CA TYR A 29 -1.09 27.18 5.66
C TYR A 29 -2.23 27.53 6.63
N TYR A 30 -1.91 28.40 7.60
CA TYR A 30 -2.86 28.95 8.56
C TYR A 30 -2.89 30.47 8.50
N ASP A 31 -4.09 31.06 8.50
CA ASP A 31 -4.34 32.50 8.41
C ASP A 31 -5.07 32.93 9.70
N GLN A 32 -4.41 33.73 10.55
CA GLN A 32 -5.08 34.31 11.73
C GLN A 32 -5.79 35.62 11.37
N ILE A 33 -7.00 35.81 11.90
CA ILE A 33 -7.80 37.02 11.65
C ILE A 33 -7.20 38.20 12.44
N GLY A 34 -6.24 38.90 11.83
CA GLY A 34 -5.56 40.04 12.46
C GLY A 34 -4.52 40.69 11.55
N ASN A 35 -3.72 41.59 12.12
CA ASN A 35 -2.60 42.23 11.43
C ASN A 35 -1.34 41.33 11.46
N PHE A 36 -1.51 40.11 10.99
CA PHE A 36 -0.60 38.97 11.09
C PHE A 36 0.39 38.95 9.91
N THR A 37 1.66 38.69 10.17
CA THR A 37 2.71 38.61 9.14
C THR A 37 3.53 37.35 9.30
N CYS A 38 3.54 36.50 8.27
CA CYS A 38 4.37 35.30 8.23
C CYS A 38 5.85 35.61 8.07
N ASP A 39 6.71 34.76 8.65
CA ASP A 39 8.10 34.68 8.23
C ASP A 39 8.14 34.21 6.75
N PRO A 40 8.86 34.90 5.86
CA PRO A 40 9.16 34.41 4.52
C PRO A 40 9.96 33.09 4.51
N ASN A 41 10.54 32.68 5.63
CA ASN A 41 11.38 31.49 5.80
C ASN A 41 10.63 30.45 6.65
N LEU A 42 9.76 29.69 6.00
CA LEU A 42 8.93 28.68 6.68
C LEU A 42 9.80 27.51 7.15
N VAL A 43 9.77 27.20 8.45
CA VAL A 43 10.39 26.00 9.02
C VAL A 43 9.31 25.12 9.65
N ILE A 44 9.25 23.84 9.25
CA ILE A 44 8.37 22.83 9.85
C ILE A 44 9.23 21.71 10.43
N THR A 45 9.25 21.60 11.75
CA THR A 45 10.08 20.64 12.50
C THR A 45 9.34 19.33 12.82
N GLU A 46 8.01 19.34 12.75
CA GLU A 46 7.15 18.22 13.10
C GLU A 46 7.11 17.12 12.01
N SER A 47 6.76 15.90 12.41
CA SER A 47 6.65 14.75 11.50
C SER A 47 5.27 14.62 10.84
N GLY A 48 5.30 14.22 9.56
CA GLY A 48 4.11 14.00 8.73
C GLY A 48 4.35 14.31 7.25
N TYR A 49 3.31 14.81 6.58
CA TYR A 49 3.32 15.22 5.18
C TYR A 49 2.59 16.56 5.00
N LEU A 50 2.89 17.30 3.93
CA LEU A 50 2.09 18.50 3.61
C LEU A 50 0.79 18.08 2.94
N CYS A 51 -0.30 18.82 3.16
CA CYS A 51 -1.59 18.56 2.52
C CYS A 51 -1.64 19.01 1.05
N GLU A 52 -2.56 18.45 0.28
CA GLU A 52 -2.98 18.98 -1.02
C GLU A 52 -3.21 20.50 -0.95
N LYS A 53 -2.58 21.26 -1.86
CA LYS A 53 -2.64 22.73 -1.96
C LYS A 53 -2.20 23.49 -0.70
N ALA A 54 -1.47 22.85 0.23
CA ALA A 54 -1.10 23.35 1.55
C ALA A 54 -0.76 24.85 1.63
N PHE A 55 0.09 25.35 0.72
CA PHE A 55 0.55 26.74 0.66
C PHE A 55 0.27 27.39 -0.71
N LYS A 56 -0.64 26.82 -1.52
CA LYS A 56 -0.90 27.26 -2.90
C LYS A 56 -1.16 28.77 -3.00
N GLY A 57 -0.43 29.43 -3.90
CA GLY A 57 -0.51 30.86 -4.18
C GLY A 57 0.09 31.79 -3.11
N ARG A 58 0.74 31.26 -2.06
CA ARG A 58 1.28 32.08 -0.96
C ARG A 58 2.65 32.68 -1.32
N THR A 59 2.61 33.81 -2.01
CA THR A 59 3.79 34.58 -2.48
C THR A 59 4.63 35.23 -1.37
N VAL A 60 4.28 35.04 -0.09
CA VAL A 60 5.06 35.53 1.07
C VAL A 60 6.35 34.74 1.28
N PHE A 61 6.35 33.43 0.97
CA PHE A 61 7.49 32.55 1.26
C PHE A 61 8.61 32.71 0.23
N THR A 62 9.83 32.93 0.73
CA THR A 62 11.08 32.98 -0.01
C THR A 62 11.95 31.73 0.19
N SER A 63 11.85 31.09 1.36
CA SER A 63 12.47 29.79 1.63
C SER A 63 11.54 28.87 2.42
N VAL A 64 11.73 27.55 2.24
CA VAL A 64 11.03 26.52 3.03
C VAL A 64 12.03 25.44 3.46
N VAL A 65 12.01 25.10 4.74
CA VAL A 65 12.81 24.04 5.37
C VAL A 65 11.88 23.08 6.10
N LEU A 66 11.93 21.80 5.74
CA LEU A 66 11.14 20.75 6.38
C LEU A 66 12.07 19.74 7.04
N GLU A 67 11.89 19.44 8.32
CA GLU A 67 12.86 18.61 9.07
C GLU A 67 12.45 17.15 9.22
N GLN A 68 11.17 16.87 9.53
CA GLN A 68 10.63 15.51 9.68
C GLN A 68 9.44 15.24 8.75
N ILE A 69 9.24 16.08 7.74
CA ILE A 69 8.28 15.84 6.67
C ILE A 69 8.89 14.89 5.63
N THR A 70 8.16 13.84 5.26
CA THR A 70 8.64 12.86 4.27
C THR A 70 8.01 12.99 2.90
N SER A 71 6.91 13.75 2.74
CA SER A 71 6.23 13.90 1.45
C SER A 71 5.51 15.25 1.29
N VAL A 72 5.38 15.68 0.04
CA VAL A 72 4.73 16.94 -0.37
C VAL A 72 3.61 16.59 -1.35
N ASP A 73 2.36 16.73 -0.90
CA ASP A 73 1.15 16.36 -1.65
C ASP A 73 0.84 17.35 -2.81
N ASP A 74 -0.15 17.01 -3.62
CA ASP A 74 -0.58 17.65 -4.85
C ASP A 74 -0.72 19.18 -4.74
N TYR A 75 -0.12 19.92 -5.68
CA TYR A 75 -0.15 21.39 -5.79
C TYR A 75 0.33 22.19 -4.56
N ALA A 76 1.03 21.58 -3.60
CA ALA A 76 1.30 22.18 -2.28
C ALA A 76 1.92 23.60 -2.30
N PHE A 77 2.82 23.91 -3.23
CA PHE A 77 3.45 25.23 -3.41
C PHE A 77 3.20 25.84 -4.80
N GLU A 78 2.16 25.39 -5.51
CA GLU A 78 1.81 25.92 -6.83
C GLU A 78 1.57 27.44 -6.73
N GLY A 79 2.25 28.22 -7.58
CA GLY A 79 2.12 29.68 -7.61
C GLY A 79 2.79 30.42 -6.44
N CYS A 80 3.62 29.78 -5.62
CA CYS A 80 4.46 30.44 -4.61
C CYS A 80 5.61 31.22 -5.27
N SER A 81 5.28 32.29 -5.98
CA SER A 81 6.13 32.94 -6.99
C SER A 81 7.33 33.72 -6.46
N ASN A 82 7.66 33.62 -5.17
CA ASN A 82 8.87 34.18 -4.56
C ASN A 82 9.74 33.13 -3.88
N LEU A 83 9.31 31.87 -3.83
CA LEU A 83 10.05 30.77 -3.23
C LEU A 83 11.27 30.43 -4.09
N GLU A 84 12.48 30.69 -3.58
CA GLU A 84 13.75 30.50 -4.28
C GLU A 84 14.55 29.27 -3.80
N THR A 85 14.36 28.85 -2.54
CA THR A 85 15.04 27.70 -1.95
C THR A 85 14.08 26.78 -1.21
N PHE A 86 14.28 25.47 -1.36
CA PHE A 86 13.51 24.43 -0.68
C PHE A 86 14.43 23.30 -0.22
N THR A 87 14.26 22.84 1.02
CA THR A 87 15.17 21.85 1.63
C THR A 87 14.43 20.92 2.58
N PHE A 88 14.54 19.62 2.32
CA PHE A 88 14.36 18.61 3.37
C PHE A 88 15.65 18.50 4.19
N LYS A 89 15.55 18.41 5.52
CA LYS A 89 16.64 17.90 6.38
C LYS A 89 16.50 16.39 6.59
N MET A 90 17.49 15.81 7.28
CA MET A 90 17.59 14.37 7.49
C MET A 90 16.45 13.83 8.36
N SER A 91 15.81 12.79 7.86
CA SER A 91 14.97 11.87 8.62
C SER A 91 15.39 10.44 8.24
N GLU A 92 15.95 9.69 9.19
CA GLU A 92 16.41 8.31 8.96
C GLU A 92 15.25 7.34 8.69
N SER A 93 14.02 7.75 9.03
CA SER A 93 12.77 7.06 8.76
C SER A 93 12.16 7.36 7.37
N SER A 94 12.95 7.82 6.39
CA SER A 94 12.50 7.99 5.00
C SER A 94 11.96 6.67 4.44
N SER A 95 10.70 6.65 3.99
CA SER A 95 10.03 5.41 3.59
C SER A 95 10.28 5.04 2.13
N SER A 96 9.99 3.78 1.77
CA SER A 96 10.01 3.32 0.37
C SER A 96 8.92 3.96 -0.53
N TRP A 97 8.13 4.89 -0.01
CA TRP A 97 6.96 5.48 -0.67
C TRP A 97 6.96 7.03 -0.64
N ASP A 98 8.03 7.65 -0.14
CA ASP A 98 8.15 9.11 0.00
C ASP A 98 8.03 9.80 -1.37
N TYR A 99 7.20 10.84 -1.51
CA TYR A 99 6.84 11.40 -2.82
C TYR A 99 6.75 12.93 -2.88
N ILE A 100 6.88 13.45 -4.11
CA ILE A 100 6.53 14.82 -4.50
C ILE A 100 5.35 14.75 -5.47
N GLY A 101 4.20 15.28 -5.06
CA GLY A 101 2.93 15.23 -5.76
C GLY A 101 2.83 16.10 -7.01
N LYS A 102 1.69 15.99 -7.70
CA LYS A 102 1.43 16.59 -9.00
C LYS A 102 1.50 18.10 -8.94
N SER A 103 2.27 18.68 -9.87
CA SER A 103 2.47 20.13 -10.02
C SER A 103 2.92 20.86 -8.73
N ALA A 104 3.48 20.15 -7.74
CA ALA A 104 3.69 20.65 -6.38
C ALA A 104 4.46 21.97 -6.29
N PHE A 105 5.39 22.25 -7.21
CA PHE A 105 6.22 23.46 -7.22
C PHE A 105 6.01 24.37 -8.43
N VAL A 106 5.02 24.11 -9.29
CA VAL A 106 4.80 24.87 -10.54
C VAL A 106 4.59 26.36 -10.26
N GLY A 107 5.34 27.23 -10.96
CA GLY A 107 5.25 28.69 -10.79
C GLY A 107 6.04 29.26 -9.60
N THR A 108 6.89 28.46 -8.94
CA THR A 108 7.91 28.95 -7.99
C THR A 108 9.13 29.56 -8.72
N LYS A 109 10.09 30.10 -7.97
CA LYS A 109 11.38 30.61 -8.47
C LYS A 109 12.57 29.76 -7.99
N LEU A 110 12.34 28.48 -7.67
CA LEU A 110 13.37 27.60 -7.13
C LEU A 110 14.62 27.61 -8.01
N LYS A 111 15.79 27.90 -7.40
CA LYS A 111 17.11 27.89 -8.06
C LYS A 111 17.79 26.55 -7.88
N SER A 112 17.63 25.95 -6.71
CA SER A 112 17.99 24.59 -6.39
C SER A 112 16.99 24.00 -5.39
N ILE A 113 16.91 22.66 -5.36
CA ILE A 113 16.14 21.92 -4.36
C ILE A 113 16.96 20.73 -3.86
N ASN A 114 16.97 20.54 -2.54
CA ASN A 114 17.54 19.34 -1.91
C ASN A 114 16.40 18.44 -1.42
N LEU A 115 16.34 17.23 -1.97
CA LEU A 115 15.35 16.21 -1.66
C LEU A 115 15.97 15.12 -0.77
N ASN A 116 15.20 14.66 0.22
CA ASN A 116 15.49 13.39 0.89
C ASN A 116 15.25 12.21 -0.09
N ASN A 117 15.25 10.97 0.40
CA ASN A 117 15.11 9.74 -0.39
C ASN A 117 13.71 9.54 -1.00
N ILE A 118 13.29 10.43 -1.89
CA ILE A 118 12.02 10.38 -2.63
C ILE A 118 12.00 9.18 -3.59
N TYR A 119 10.97 8.35 -3.49
CA TYR A 119 10.67 7.24 -4.39
C TYR A 119 9.98 7.70 -5.70
N LEU A 120 9.05 8.66 -5.58
CA LEU A 120 8.16 9.10 -6.65
C LEU A 120 8.19 10.63 -6.85
N ILE A 121 8.37 11.08 -8.09
CA ILE A 121 8.11 12.46 -8.51
C ILE A 121 6.95 12.45 -9.51
N ASP A 122 5.82 13.05 -9.13
CA ASP A 122 4.55 12.96 -9.87
C ASP A 122 4.38 14.04 -10.97
N GLU A 123 3.24 14.01 -11.67
CA GLU A 123 3.01 14.69 -12.94
C GLU A 123 3.29 16.19 -12.85
N SER A 124 4.17 16.68 -13.73
CA SER A 124 4.53 18.10 -13.82
C SER A 124 5.08 18.74 -12.52
N ALA A 125 5.51 17.98 -11.51
CA ALA A 125 5.90 18.48 -10.18
C ALA A 125 6.83 19.72 -10.19
N PHE A 126 7.79 19.74 -11.13
CA PHE A 126 8.78 20.80 -11.35
C PHE A 126 8.70 21.42 -12.76
N ALA A 127 7.55 21.27 -13.45
CA ALA A 127 7.39 21.75 -14.82
C ALA A 127 7.46 23.28 -14.93
N GLY A 128 8.11 23.77 -15.99
CA GLY A 128 8.26 25.20 -16.30
C GLY A 128 9.17 25.99 -15.36
N LEU A 129 9.88 25.33 -14.43
CA LEU A 129 10.78 26.00 -13.48
C LEU A 129 12.11 26.39 -14.14
N THR A 130 12.05 27.41 -15.00
CA THR A 130 13.18 27.95 -15.78
C THR A 130 14.35 28.48 -14.94
N SER A 131 14.15 28.73 -13.65
CA SER A 131 15.21 29.14 -12.70
C SER A 131 15.94 27.96 -12.05
N LEU A 132 15.37 26.75 -12.08
CA LEU A 132 15.88 25.58 -11.36
C LEU A 132 17.12 25.02 -12.09
N GLN A 133 18.32 25.30 -11.56
CA GLN A 133 19.58 24.86 -12.17
C GLN A 133 20.00 23.46 -11.69
N GLN A 134 19.76 23.14 -10.42
CA GLN A 134 20.22 21.88 -9.81
C GLN A 134 19.15 21.23 -8.94
N ILE A 135 19.04 19.91 -9.06
CA ILE A 135 18.38 19.05 -8.07
C ILE A 135 19.45 18.22 -7.36
N THR A 136 19.35 18.10 -6.05
CA THR A 136 20.21 17.23 -5.23
C THR A 136 19.35 16.24 -4.49
N PHE A 137 19.77 14.97 -4.47
CA PHE A 137 19.17 13.91 -3.67
C PHE A 137 20.09 13.54 -2.51
N TYR A 138 19.55 13.07 -1.39
CA TYR A 138 20.40 12.66 -0.27
C TYR A 138 21.32 11.48 -0.63
N LYS A 139 20.70 10.32 -0.97
CA LYS A 139 21.42 9.06 -1.23
C LYS A 139 20.85 8.26 -2.40
N TYR A 140 19.53 8.22 -2.57
CA TYR A 140 18.85 7.46 -3.62
C TYR A 140 18.25 8.36 -4.69
N PHE A 141 18.26 7.89 -5.95
CA PHE A 141 17.51 8.52 -7.04
C PHE A 141 16.10 7.93 -7.12
N PRO A 142 15.05 8.71 -7.46
CA PRO A 142 13.68 8.21 -7.52
C PRO A 142 13.51 7.05 -8.48
N SER A 143 12.68 6.07 -8.10
CA SER A 143 12.35 4.91 -8.92
C SER A 143 11.30 5.24 -9.99
N ILE A 144 10.44 6.22 -9.75
CA ILE A 144 9.37 6.63 -10.65
C ILE A 144 9.41 8.15 -10.87
N ILE A 145 9.53 8.56 -12.13
CA ILE A 145 9.43 9.96 -12.56
C ILE A 145 8.31 10.07 -13.58
N ARG A 146 7.23 10.76 -13.20
CA ARG A 146 5.98 10.84 -13.96
C ARG A 146 6.02 11.83 -15.12
N LYS A 147 4.94 11.79 -15.89
CA LYS A 147 4.71 12.57 -17.11
C LYS A 147 4.98 14.07 -16.87
N ASN A 148 5.70 14.69 -17.79
CA ASN A 148 6.12 16.10 -17.74
C ASN A 148 6.91 16.56 -16.47
N ALA A 149 7.35 15.67 -15.55
CA ALA A 149 7.82 16.04 -14.20
C ALA A 149 8.77 17.26 -14.13
N PHE A 150 9.77 17.33 -15.01
CA PHE A 150 10.76 18.42 -15.12
C PHE A 150 10.62 19.23 -16.42
N ARG A 151 9.51 19.08 -17.16
CA ARG A 151 9.39 19.57 -18.53
C ARG A 151 9.55 21.10 -18.62
N ASN A 152 10.40 21.55 -19.53
CA ASN A 152 10.78 22.96 -19.72
C ASN A 152 11.32 23.64 -18.45
N SER A 153 11.89 22.89 -17.49
CA SER A 153 12.64 23.46 -16.37
C SER A 153 14.07 23.82 -16.78
N GLY A 154 14.73 24.68 -16.00
CA GLY A 154 16.11 25.12 -16.25
C GLY A 154 17.19 24.09 -15.93
N LEU A 155 16.81 22.82 -15.66
CA LEU A 155 17.63 21.86 -14.94
C LEU A 155 18.91 21.50 -15.71
N GLN A 156 20.07 21.84 -15.14
CA GLN A 156 21.42 21.65 -15.71
C GLN A 156 22.19 20.50 -15.05
N SER A 157 21.93 20.19 -13.78
CA SER A 157 22.60 19.09 -13.06
C SER A 157 21.71 18.32 -12.08
N ILE A 158 22.07 17.05 -11.87
CA ILE A 158 21.52 16.15 -10.86
C ILE A 158 22.68 15.74 -9.95
N GLY A 159 22.63 16.14 -8.69
CA GLY A 159 23.67 15.89 -7.68
C GLY A 159 23.24 14.98 -6.54
N TYR A 160 24.19 14.62 -5.69
CA TYR A 160 24.00 13.86 -4.45
C TYR A 160 24.71 14.58 -3.30
N SER A 161 24.18 14.52 -2.07
CA SER A 161 24.80 15.22 -0.92
C SER A 161 25.72 14.33 -0.06
N GLU A 162 25.61 13.01 -0.16
CA GLU A 162 26.65 12.08 0.33
C GLU A 162 27.63 11.70 -0.80
N ASP A 163 28.89 11.45 -0.44
CA ASP A 163 29.90 10.83 -1.31
C ASP A 163 29.61 9.32 -1.47
N VAL A 164 28.49 8.98 -2.11
CA VAL A 164 28.03 7.59 -2.21
C VAL A 164 28.90 6.81 -3.21
N SER A 165 29.86 6.06 -2.68
CA SER A 165 30.68 5.11 -3.46
C SER A 165 29.85 4.03 -4.19
N TYR A 166 28.60 3.83 -3.77
CA TYR A 166 27.57 3.04 -4.44
C TYR A 166 26.26 3.83 -4.51
N ILE A 167 26.07 4.67 -5.53
CA ILE A 167 24.78 5.34 -5.76
C ILE A 167 23.76 4.29 -6.21
N TYR A 168 22.90 3.83 -5.30
CA TYR A 168 21.79 2.94 -5.63
C TYR A 168 20.72 3.72 -6.43
N ARG A 169 20.35 3.19 -7.60
CA ARG A 169 19.45 3.83 -8.55
C ARG A 169 18.54 2.79 -9.20
N ASP A 170 17.42 2.49 -8.56
CA ASP A 170 16.42 1.56 -9.10
C ASP A 170 15.37 2.31 -9.93
N LEU A 171 15.84 3.01 -10.97
CA LEU A 171 15.00 3.79 -11.87
C LEU A 171 14.19 2.84 -12.76
N SER A 172 12.91 2.67 -12.41
CA SER A 172 12.00 1.74 -13.07
C SER A 172 11.09 2.42 -14.10
N ILE A 173 10.73 3.69 -13.90
CA ILE A 173 9.78 4.41 -14.77
C ILE A 173 10.25 5.85 -15.01
N VAL A 174 10.37 6.22 -16.29
CA VAL A 174 10.46 7.61 -16.77
C VAL A 174 9.33 7.83 -17.78
N ASP A 175 8.24 8.46 -17.36
CA ASP A 175 7.03 8.64 -18.19
C ASP A 175 7.20 9.72 -19.28
N GLU A 176 6.14 9.91 -20.08
CA GLU A 176 6.13 10.80 -21.24
C GLU A 176 6.65 12.23 -20.94
N TYR A 177 7.58 12.70 -21.77
CA TYR A 177 8.18 14.04 -21.71
C TYR A 177 8.77 14.45 -20.33
N ALA A 178 9.09 13.50 -19.45
CA ALA A 178 9.53 13.75 -18.07
C ALA A 178 10.69 14.77 -17.95
N PHE A 179 11.72 14.68 -18.80
CA PHE A 179 12.86 15.59 -18.87
C PHE A 179 12.87 16.47 -20.13
N SER A 180 11.77 16.52 -20.87
CA SER A 180 11.70 17.24 -22.15
C SER A 180 11.96 18.73 -21.98
N GLY A 181 12.79 19.33 -22.83
CA GLY A 181 13.15 20.75 -22.74
C GLY A 181 14.02 21.15 -21.54
N THR A 182 14.66 20.19 -20.85
CA THR A 182 15.65 20.48 -19.80
C THR A 182 17.03 20.83 -20.37
N GLN A 183 17.94 21.28 -19.50
CA GLN A 183 19.26 21.81 -19.84
C GLN A 183 20.42 20.91 -19.40
N LEU A 184 20.16 19.63 -19.09
CA LEU A 184 21.18 18.66 -18.66
C LEU A 184 22.16 18.39 -19.81
N GLU A 185 23.46 18.42 -19.54
CA GLU A 185 24.48 18.11 -20.56
C GLU A 185 24.65 16.60 -20.82
N THR A 186 24.38 15.78 -19.80
CA THR A 186 24.52 14.33 -19.83
C THR A 186 23.41 13.66 -19.03
N PHE A 187 22.97 12.48 -19.47
CA PHE A 187 22.11 11.62 -18.66
C PHE A 187 22.56 10.16 -18.73
N THR A 188 22.43 9.45 -17.61
CA THR A 188 22.84 8.05 -17.47
C THR A 188 21.70 7.26 -16.86
N LEU A 189 21.18 6.29 -17.62
CA LEU A 189 20.33 5.23 -17.10
C LEU A 189 21.17 4.23 -16.28
N TYR A 190 20.53 3.42 -15.45
CA TYR A 190 21.17 2.38 -14.64
C TYR A 190 20.43 1.05 -14.87
N GLU A 191 21.11 -0.07 -14.69
CA GLU A 191 20.67 -1.37 -15.22
C GLU A 191 19.46 -1.97 -14.46
N ASN A 192 18.25 -1.60 -14.86
CA ASN A 192 17.00 -2.30 -14.52
C ASN A 192 16.40 -2.92 -15.81
N SER A 193 16.19 -4.23 -15.82
CA SER A 193 15.73 -4.99 -17.00
C SER A 193 14.29 -4.70 -17.42
N ASN A 194 13.50 -4.11 -16.52
CA ASN A 194 12.07 -3.88 -16.67
C ASN A 194 11.75 -2.38 -16.85
N MET A 195 12.77 -1.53 -16.97
CA MET A 195 12.63 -0.09 -17.01
C MET A 195 11.79 0.40 -18.20
N TYR A 196 10.74 1.17 -17.89
CA TYR A 196 9.90 1.86 -18.86
C TYR A 196 10.41 3.28 -19.14
N ILE A 197 10.48 3.65 -20.42
CA ILE A 197 10.75 5.02 -20.87
C ILE A 197 9.62 5.42 -21.84
N GLY A 198 8.87 6.46 -21.47
CA GLY A 198 7.73 6.97 -22.20
C GLY A 198 8.08 7.79 -23.46
N LYS A 199 7.04 8.17 -24.20
CA LYS A 199 7.19 8.99 -25.42
C LYS A 199 7.87 10.33 -25.10
N GLY A 200 8.87 10.71 -25.88
CA GLY A 200 9.52 12.02 -25.81
C GLY A 200 10.23 12.33 -24.49
N ALA A 201 10.51 11.32 -23.64
CA ALA A 201 10.99 11.49 -22.27
C ALA A 201 12.19 12.44 -22.12
N PHE A 202 13.12 12.43 -23.08
CA PHE A 202 14.34 13.25 -23.10
C PHE A 202 14.37 14.25 -24.27
N SER A 203 13.22 14.51 -24.91
CA SER A 203 13.15 15.27 -26.16
C SER A 203 13.34 16.79 -26.00
N ASN A 204 13.97 17.42 -26.98
CA ASN A 204 14.29 18.85 -27.04
C ASN A 204 15.23 19.32 -25.91
N MET A 205 16.08 18.44 -25.39
CA MET A 205 17.04 18.78 -24.33
C MET A 205 18.18 19.64 -24.90
N THR A 206 18.13 20.95 -24.63
CA THR A 206 18.90 21.96 -25.39
C THR A 206 20.42 21.82 -25.27
N ASN A 207 20.89 21.16 -24.20
CA ASN A 207 22.30 21.00 -23.87
C ASN A 207 22.82 19.56 -23.94
N LEU A 208 21.95 18.57 -24.20
CA LEU A 208 22.32 17.15 -24.10
C LEU A 208 23.38 16.81 -25.16
N LYS A 209 24.55 16.33 -24.72
CA LYS A 209 25.69 15.95 -25.58
C LYS A 209 25.92 14.44 -25.59
N HIS A 210 25.67 13.80 -24.46
CA HIS A 210 25.91 12.37 -24.25
C HIS A 210 24.79 11.73 -23.45
N PHE A 211 24.22 10.64 -23.97
CA PHE A 211 23.30 9.79 -23.24
C PHE A 211 23.92 8.40 -23.05
N ASN A 212 23.84 7.87 -21.83
CA ASN A 212 24.24 6.49 -21.53
C ASN A 212 22.97 5.64 -21.32
N MET A 213 22.76 4.68 -22.22
CA MET A 213 21.61 3.78 -22.22
C MET A 213 21.69 2.68 -21.15
N SER A 214 22.88 2.36 -20.63
CA SER A 214 23.15 1.24 -19.72
C SER A 214 22.41 -0.04 -20.11
N GLY A 215 22.54 -0.44 -21.39
CA GLY A 215 21.94 -1.66 -21.92
C GLY A 215 20.42 -1.65 -22.11
N CYS A 216 19.73 -0.52 -21.89
CA CYS A 216 18.28 -0.44 -22.03
C CYS A 216 17.81 -0.89 -23.43
N PRO A 217 16.87 -1.85 -23.55
CA PRO A 217 16.58 -2.54 -24.80
C PRO A 217 15.75 -1.73 -25.81
N THR A 218 15.29 -0.53 -25.46
CA THR A 218 14.35 0.26 -26.25
C THR A 218 14.76 1.73 -26.30
N ILE A 219 14.85 2.31 -27.49
CA ILE A 219 14.77 3.76 -27.67
C ILE A 219 13.33 4.09 -28.07
N SER A 220 12.63 4.81 -27.20
CA SER A 220 11.19 5.05 -27.28
C SER A 220 10.77 6.11 -28.32
N GLU A 221 9.47 6.19 -28.60
CA GLU A 221 8.94 7.11 -29.61
C GLU A 221 9.33 8.55 -29.27
N GLU A 222 9.90 9.28 -30.23
CA GLU A 222 10.38 10.66 -30.08
C GLU A 222 11.39 10.87 -28.92
N MET A 223 12.00 9.82 -28.37
CA MET A 223 12.78 9.87 -27.11
C MET A 223 13.83 11.00 -27.05
N PHE A 224 14.57 11.21 -28.14
CA PHE A 224 15.59 12.27 -28.29
C PHE A 224 15.20 13.32 -29.35
N ALA A 225 13.91 13.42 -29.69
CA ALA A 225 13.46 14.25 -30.81
C ALA A 225 13.76 15.74 -30.56
N GLY A 226 14.56 16.36 -31.42
CA GLY A 226 15.00 17.75 -31.28
C GLY A 226 16.29 17.97 -30.48
N ASP A 227 17.02 16.91 -30.10
CA ASP A 227 18.26 17.01 -29.32
C ASP A 227 19.45 17.39 -30.22
N VAL A 228 19.43 18.63 -30.71
CA VAL A 228 20.39 19.16 -31.72
C VAL A 228 21.86 19.20 -31.28
N LEU A 229 22.16 18.95 -29.99
CA LEU A 229 23.52 18.85 -29.48
C LEU A 229 23.99 17.42 -29.18
N LEU A 230 23.11 16.41 -29.27
CA LEU A 230 23.43 15.01 -28.94
C LEU A 230 24.47 14.45 -29.91
N VAL A 231 25.66 14.11 -29.39
CA VAL A 231 26.79 13.60 -30.19
C VAL A 231 26.91 12.07 -30.08
N ARG A 232 26.55 11.50 -28.92
CA ARG A 232 26.85 10.10 -28.59
C ARG A 232 25.74 9.47 -27.74
N ILE A 233 25.29 8.28 -28.15
CA ILE A 233 24.50 7.37 -27.32
C ILE A 233 25.36 6.14 -27.03
N SER A 234 25.81 5.98 -25.78
CA SER A 234 26.65 4.83 -25.36
C SER A 234 25.82 3.69 -24.76
N PHE A 235 26.35 2.47 -24.80
CA PHE A 235 25.71 1.25 -24.28
C PHE A 235 24.37 0.93 -24.96
N SER A 236 24.27 1.27 -26.26
CA SER A 236 23.13 1.07 -27.16
C SER A 236 23.21 -0.23 -27.98
N GLU A 237 24.29 -1.00 -27.82
CA GLU A 237 24.54 -2.30 -28.45
C GLU A 237 23.49 -3.37 -28.06
N ASN A 238 22.76 -3.16 -26.95
CA ASN A 238 21.64 -4.00 -26.51
C ASN A 238 20.26 -3.50 -26.98
N VAL A 239 20.17 -2.40 -27.73
CA VAL A 239 18.89 -1.86 -28.23
C VAL A 239 18.30 -2.82 -29.27
N ILE A 240 17.17 -3.43 -28.94
CA ILE A 240 16.40 -4.34 -29.80
C ILE A 240 15.12 -3.70 -30.33
N ARG A 241 14.72 -2.52 -29.84
CA ARG A 241 13.55 -1.76 -30.32
C ARG A 241 13.90 -0.30 -30.54
N LEU A 242 13.84 0.16 -31.79
CA LEU A 242 13.98 1.56 -32.18
C LEU A 242 12.62 2.07 -32.68
N LYS A 243 11.97 2.89 -31.87
CA LYS A 243 10.61 3.41 -32.13
C LYS A 243 10.61 4.62 -33.08
N LYS A 244 9.41 5.03 -33.48
CA LYS A 244 9.17 6.10 -34.47
C LYS A 244 9.75 7.43 -34.00
N ASN A 245 10.38 8.17 -34.91
CA ASN A 245 10.96 9.51 -34.67
C ASN A 245 11.92 9.61 -33.46
N ALA A 246 12.39 8.48 -32.93
CA ALA A 246 13.26 8.37 -31.76
C ALA A 246 14.50 9.26 -31.85
N LEU A 247 15.07 9.41 -33.05
CA LEU A 247 16.30 10.18 -33.33
C LEU A 247 16.05 11.36 -34.29
N LYS A 248 14.80 11.83 -34.37
CA LYS A 248 14.41 12.96 -35.23
C LYS A 248 15.15 14.23 -34.82
N ASP A 249 15.68 14.97 -35.81
CA ASP A 249 16.40 16.24 -35.61
C ASP A 249 17.64 16.18 -34.68
N CYS A 250 18.18 14.98 -34.40
CA CYS A 250 19.45 14.76 -33.68
C CYS A 250 20.68 15.12 -34.56
N VAL A 251 20.82 16.38 -35.00
CA VAL A 251 21.73 16.79 -36.09
C VAL A 251 23.23 16.54 -35.86
N LYS A 252 23.66 16.18 -34.64
CA LYS A 252 25.06 15.84 -34.32
C LYS A 252 25.32 14.35 -34.08
N LEU A 253 24.28 13.53 -34.00
CA LEU A 253 24.41 12.10 -33.79
C LEU A 253 24.66 11.42 -35.14
N THR A 254 25.91 11.42 -35.60
CA THR A 254 26.28 10.85 -36.91
C THR A 254 26.66 9.37 -36.85
N LYS A 255 26.95 8.86 -35.64
CA LYS A 255 27.26 7.45 -35.35
C LYS A 255 26.20 6.86 -34.43
N LEU A 256 25.80 5.62 -34.70
CA LEU A 256 24.86 4.88 -33.87
C LEU A 256 25.27 3.40 -33.78
N HIS A 257 25.12 2.82 -32.59
CA HIS A 257 25.20 1.38 -32.36
C HIS A 257 23.78 0.83 -32.13
N LEU A 258 23.47 -0.33 -32.70
CA LEU A 258 22.19 -1.03 -32.50
C LEU A 258 22.41 -2.55 -32.35
N GLY A 259 21.62 -3.17 -31.49
CA GLY A 259 21.64 -4.61 -31.24
C GLY A 259 20.88 -5.42 -32.29
N ASN A 260 20.36 -6.57 -31.89
CA ASN A 260 19.54 -7.43 -32.75
C ASN A 260 18.09 -6.91 -32.85
N VAL A 261 17.88 -5.87 -33.68
CA VAL A 261 16.64 -5.08 -33.69
C VAL A 261 15.44 -5.87 -34.21
N ILE A 262 14.47 -6.13 -33.31
CA ILE A 262 13.18 -6.77 -33.60
C ILE A 262 12.06 -5.76 -33.88
N THR A 263 12.29 -4.47 -33.69
CA THR A 263 11.33 -3.41 -34.05
C THR A 263 12.08 -2.18 -34.56
N PHE A 264 11.89 -1.81 -35.82
CA PHE A 264 12.60 -0.71 -36.48
C PHE A 264 11.60 0.27 -37.11
N GLN A 265 11.55 1.50 -36.58
CA GLN A 265 10.53 2.50 -36.94
C GLN A 265 11.07 3.93 -37.16
N ASP A 266 12.38 4.16 -37.05
CA ASP A 266 13.01 5.47 -37.29
C ASP A 266 13.66 5.53 -38.69
N ASN A 267 13.82 6.74 -39.24
CA ASN A 267 14.44 6.96 -40.57
C ASN A 267 15.96 7.18 -40.52
N LEU A 268 16.56 7.25 -39.33
CA LEU A 268 18.00 7.49 -39.11
C LEU A 268 18.54 8.74 -39.82
N GLN A 269 17.72 9.81 -39.85
CA GLN A 269 17.86 10.98 -40.72
C GLN A 269 19.26 11.63 -40.76
N TYR A 270 19.99 11.63 -39.64
CA TYR A 270 21.31 12.25 -39.49
C TYR A 270 22.44 11.24 -39.22
N ILE A 271 22.13 9.94 -39.11
CA ILE A 271 23.17 8.91 -39.01
C ILE A 271 23.90 8.84 -40.36
N THR A 272 25.23 8.73 -40.31
CA THR A 272 26.07 8.45 -41.49
C THR A 272 26.76 7.10 -41.38
N GLU A 273 27.01 6.61 -40.16
CA GLU A 273 27.71 5.36 -39.87
C GLU A 273 26.94 4.59 -38.80
N LEU A 274 26.45 3.41 -39.17
CA LEU A 274 25.63 2.53 -38.32
C LEU A 274 26.40 1.25 -38.02
N PHE A 275 26.70 1.01 -36.75
CA PHE A 275 27.25 -0.25 -36.27
C PHE A 275 26.11 -1.15 -35.79
N TYR A 276 25.94 -2.29 -36.44
CA TYR A 276 24.85 -3.21 -36.17
C TYR A 276 25.38 -4.57 -35.68
N HIS A 277 25.07 -4.88 -34.42
CA HIS A 277 25.57 -6.05 -33.69
C HIS A 277 24.59 -7.25 -33.75
N GLY A 278 23.41 -7.07 -34.37
CA GLY A 278 22.48 -8.17 -34.61
C GLY A 278 23.01 -9.19 -35.62
N VAL A 279 22.65 -10.46 -35.46
CA VAL A 279 23.07 -11.54 -36.38
C VAL A 279 22.26 -11.59 -37.67
N ASN A 280 21.02 -11.08 -37.65
CA ASN A 280 20.10 -11.03 -38.79
C ASN A 280 19.69 -9.58 -39.08
N ALA A 281 19.22 -9.30 -40.30
CA ALA A 281 18.60 -8.01 -40.62
C ALA A 281 17.34 -7.76 -39.75
N PRO A 282 16.97 -6.50 -39.46
CA PRO A 282 15.82 -6.21 -38.60
C PRO A 282 14.52 -6.79 -39.14
N SER A 283 13.78 -7.52 -38.29
CA SER A 283 12.60 -8.29 -38.71
C SER A 283 11.29 -7.51 -38.63
N GLY A 284 11.07 -6.75 -37.55
CA GLY A 284 9.86 -5.96 -37.34
C GLY A 284 9.97 -4.53 -37.89
N VAL A 285 10.04 -4.39 -39.21
CA VAL A 285 9.92 -3.09 -39.89
C VAL A 285 8.45 -2.70 -39.98
N LEU A 286 8.07 -1.53 -39.46
CA LEU A 286 6.67 -1.10 -39.38
C LEU A 286 6.48 0.35 -39.84
N GLY A 287 5.85 0.53 -41.00
CA GLY A 287 5.64 1.81 -41.66
C GLY A 287 6.62 2.07 -42.81
N GLU A 288 6.49 3.23 -43.46
CA GLU A 288 7.40 3.65 -44.55
C GLU A 288 8.75 4.14 -43.99
N ILE A 289 9.74 3.24 -43.97
CA ILE A 289 11.11 3.55 -43.55
C ILE A 289 11.95 3.99 -44.75
N ASN A 290 12.33 5.26 -44.76
CA ASN A 290 13.06 5.93 -45.82
C ASN A 290 14.51 6.20 -45.37
N LEU A 291 15.32 5.13 -45.28
CA LEU A 291 16.74 5.26 -44.96
C LEU A 291 17.52 6.00 -46.06
N ASN A 292 18.41 6.89 -45.65
CA ASN A 292 19.36 7.54 -46.54
C ASN A 292 20.35 6.51 -47.11
N SER A 293 20.43 6.41 -48.45
CA SER A 293 21.32 5.47 -49.15
C SER A 293 22.82 5.73 -48.96
N ALA A 294 23.19 6.89 -48.39
CA ALA A 294 24.56 7.21 -48.00
C ALA A 294 24.99 6.65 -46.63
N ILE A 295 24.08 6.05 -45.85
CA ILE A 295 24.41 5.42 -44.56
C ILE A 295 25.34 4.22 -44.80
N LYS A 296 26.54 4.26 -44.23
CA LYS A 296 27.44 3.11 -44.18
C LYS A 296 26.98 2.20 -43.04
N VAL A 297 26.58 0.97 -43.36
CA VAL A 297 26.26 -0.03 -42.33
C VAL A 297 27.46 -0.95 -42.13
N TYR A 298 27.91 -1.08 -40.89
CA TYR A 298 28.94 -2.00 -40.44
C TYR A 298 28.30 -3.11 -39.61
N VAL A 299 28.76 -4.34 -39.83
CA VAL A 299 28.25 -5.54 -39.14
C VAL A 299 29.41 -6.46 -38.75
N SER A 300 29.29 -7.22 -37.67
CA SER A 300 30.34 -8.18 -37.32
C SER A 300 30.38 -9.37 -38.29
N LYS A 301 31.52 -10.08 -38.28
CA LYS A 301 31.75 -11.31 -39.05
C LYS A 301 30.61 -12.35 -38.96
N ASN A 302 29.86 -12.36 -37.86
CA ASN A 302 28.78 -13.30 -37.56
C ASN A 302 27.47 -13.00 -38.32
N TYR A 303 27.33 -11.82 -38.93
CA TYR A 303 26.09 -11.43 -39.63
C TYR A 303 25.71 -12.39 -40.77
N ALA A 304 24.47 -12.85 -40.79
CA ALA A 304 24.01 -13.96 -41.63
C ALA A 304 22.86 -13.59 -42.60
N ALA A 305 22.50 -12.30 -42.70
CA ALA A 305 21.45 -11.86 -43.61
C ALA A 305 21.80 -12.10 -45.10
N ALA A 306 20.79 -12.43 -45.89
CA ALA A 306 20.91 -12.62 -47.35
C ALA A 306 21.50 -11.36 -48.02
N ASP A 307 22.35 -11.58 -49.03
CA ASP A 307 23.05 -10.55 -49.81
C ASP A 307 23.77 -9.46 -49.00
N LEU A 308 24.10 -9.75 -47.73
CA LEU A 308 24.61 -8.80 -46.73
C LEU A 308 23.73 -7.53 -46.60
N LYS A 309 22.40 -7.68 -46.71
CA LYS A 309 21.45 -6.56 -46.68
C LYS A 309 20.98 -6.18 -45.29
N PHE A 310 21.28 -4.96 -44.88
CA PHE A 310 20.59 -4.28 -43.78
C PHE A 310 19.40 -3.48 -44.36
N LEU A 311 18.22 -4.09 -44.34
CA LEU A 311 17.04 -3.57 -45.03
C LEU A 311 17.35 -3.31 -46.53
N THR A 312 17.26 -2.06 -47.00
CA THR A 312 17.64 -1.69 -48.37
C THR A 312 19.15 -1.51 -48.57
N LEU A 313 19.89 -1.21 -47.49
CA LEU A 313 21.31 -0.87 -47.50
C LEU A 313 22.20 -2.12 -47.58
N THR A 314 23.39 -1.99 -48.15
CA THR A 314 24.40 -3.05 -48.17
C THR A 314 25.35 -2.88 -46.99
N ALA A 315 25.53 -3.92 -46.19
CA ALA A 315 26.37 -3.90 -44.99
C ALA A 315 27.80 -4.39 -45.27
N THR A 316 28.77 -3.77 -44.57
CA THR A 316 30.20 -4.11 -44.63
C THR A 316 30.58 -4.95 -43.43
N LYS A 317 31.10 -6.16 -43.65
CA LYS A 317 31.58 -7.03 -42.56
C LYS A 317 32.91 -6.54 -42.00
N LEU A 318 32.94 -6.27 -40.70
CA LEU A 318 34.16 -6.06 -39.92
C LEU A 318 34.66 -7.40 -39.38
N SER A 319 35.94 -7.70 -39.64
CA SER A 319 36.56 -9.00 -39.31
C SER A 319 37.23 -9.04 -37.93
N CYS A 320 37.02 -8.04 -37.09
CA CYS A 320 37.68 -7.90 -35.80
C CYS A 320 37.17 -8.93 -34.77
N ASN A 321 37.89 -9.06 -33.66
CA ASN A 321 37.39 -9.69 -32.44
C ASN A 321 37.00 -8.62 -31.41
N LYS A 322 36.43 -9.04 -30.28
CA LYS A 322 36.02 -8.13 -29.19
C LYS A 322 37.19 -7.36 -28.57
N ASP A 323 38.40 -7.91 -28.61
CA ASP A 323 39.62 -7.31 -28.06
C ASP A 323 40.25 -6.28 -29.03
N GLN A 324 39.51 -5.91 -30.08
CA GLN A 324 39.89 -5.01 -31.16
C GLN A 324 38.77 -4.04 -31.50
N LYS A 325 39.18 -2.87 -32.02
CA LYS A 325 38.35 -1.90 -32.74
C LYS A 325 38.80 -1.80 -34.20
N TYR A 326 37.92 -1.34 -35.07
CA TYR A 326 38.24 -1.08 -36.47
C TYR A 326 38.74 0.36 -36.65
N ASP A 327 40.01 0.54 -37.03
CA ASP A 327 40.55 1.85 -37.38
C ASP A 327 40.28 2.16 -38.86
N PHE A 328 39.42 3.14 -39.12
CA PHE A 328 39.11 3.60 -40.48
C PHE A 328 40.31 4.22 -41.22
N ASN A 329 41.31 4.74 -40.50
CA ASN A 329 42.48 5.38 -41.10
C ASN A 329 43.44 4.36 -41.73
N THR A 330 43.67 3.24 -41.06
CA THR A 330 44.44 2.10 -41.61
C THR A 330 43.56 1.11 -42.37
N SER A 331 42.23 1.16 -42.17
CA SER A 331 41.25 0.14 -42.58
C SER A 331 41.53 -1.26 -41.99
N THR A 332 42.14 -1.33 -40.79
CA THR A 332 42.49 -2.58 -40.11
C THR A 332 41.91 -2.68 -38.69
N CYS A 333 41.79 -3.90 -38.18
CA CYS A 333 41.49 -4.14 -36.78
C CYS A 333 42.74 -3.86 -35.92
N VAL A 334 42.64 -2.93 -34.98
CA VAL A 334 43.70 -2.59 -34.00
C VAL A 334 43.27 -3.05 -32.61
N ALA A 335 44.23 -3.49 -31.78
CA ALA A 335 43.94 -3.93 -30.42
C ALA A 335 43.35 -2.78 -29.58
N CYS A 336 42.45 -3.11 -28.66
CA CYS A 336 41.97 -2.17 -27.67
C CYS A 336 43.04 -1.80 -26.64
N GLU A 337 42.84 -0.66 -25.98
CA GLU A 337 43.57 -0.25 -24.80
C GLU A 337 43.42 -1.27 -23.66
N ASN A 338 44.44 -1.39 -22.79
CA ASN A 338 44.41 -2.34 -21.66
C ASN A 338 43.11 -2.18 -20.84
N ASN A 339 42.45 -3.31 -20.58
CA ASN A 339 41.18 -3.42 -19.86
C ASN A 339 39.96 -2.81 -20.58
N TYR A 340 40.04 -2.52 -21.88
CA TYR A 340 38.89 -2.13 -22.71
C TYR A 340 38.66 -3.14 -23.85
N VAL A 341 37.39 -3.30 -24.24
CA VAL A 341 36.94 -4.18 -25.33
C VAL A 341 35.81 -3.50 -26.12
N THR A 342 35.49 -4.05 -27.29
CA THR A 342 34.27 -3.80 -28.07
C THR A 342 33.26 -4.93 -27.83
N TYR A 343 31.99 -4.70 -28.14
CA TYR A 343 30.92 -5.67 -27.90
C TYR A 343 31.12 -7.01 -28.64
N ASP A 344 31.41 -6.96 -29.94
CA ASP A 344 31.60 -8.14 -30.80
C ASP A 344 32.67 -7.97 -31.90
N GLY A 345 33.45 -6.88 -31.84
CA GLY A 345 34.36 -6.44 -32.90
C GLY A 345 33.76 -5.46 -33.91
N CYS A 346 32.45 -5.18 -33.88
CA CYS A 346 31.81 -4.19 -34.77
C CYS A 346 31.80 -2.78 -34.16
N SER A 347 32.96 -2.21 -33.86
CA SER A 347 33.08 -0.84 -33.33
C SER A 347 34.40 -0.20 -33.72
N ASP A 348 34.45 1.13 -33.83
CA ASP A 348 35.69 1.91 -33.94
C ASP A 348 36.15 2.51 -32.60
N GLU A 349 35.37 2.38 -31.53
CA GLU A 349 35.72 2.76 -30.16
C GLU A 349 35.67 1.54 -29.21
N CYS A 350 36.68 1.39 -28.34
CA CYS A 350 36.69 0.38 -27.26
C CYS A 350 36.03 0.98 -26.02
N THR A 351 34.71 0.78 -25.88
CA THR A 351 33.84 1.48 -24.92
C THR A 351 33.60 0.72 -23.62
N ILE A 352 33.73 -0.61 -23.65
CA ILE A 352 33.39 -1.51 -22.53
C ILE A 352 34.66 -1.78 -21.73
N ASN A 353 34.65 -1.48 -20.43
CA ASN A 353 35.79 -1.75 -19.55
C ASN A 353 35.68 -3.16 -18.96
N SER A 354 36.51 -4.10 -19.42
CA SER A 354 36.48 -5.50 -18.99
C SER A 354 36.93 -5.72 -17.54
N TYR A 355 37.63 -4.75 -16.92
CA TYR A 355 37.94 -4.80 -15.49
C TYR A 355 36.72 -4.56 -14.61
N LEU A 356 35.70 -3.86 -15.10
CA LEU A 356 34.44 -3.68 -14.37
C LEU A 356 33.59 -4.96 -14.36
N CYS A 357 33.91 -5.92 -15.24
CA CYS A 357 33.31 -7.25 -15.27
C CYS A 357 34.09 -8.29 -14.45
N SER A 358 35.41 -8.12 -14.27
CA SER A 358 36.28 -9.12 -13.64
C SER A 358 36.25 -9.15 -12.11
N TRP A 359 35.62 -8.18 -11.45
CA TRP A 359 35.63 -8.04 -9.98
C TRP A 359 34.67 -8.97 -9.22
N LYS A 360 34.20 -10.07 -9.82
CA LYS A 360 33.45 -11.12 -9.08
C LYS A 360 33.79 -12.57 -9.44
N ASP A 361 34.07 -12.95 -10.68
CA ASP A 361 34.40 -14.35 -11.00
C ASP A 361 35.14 -14.51 -12.34
N GLU A 362 36.24 -15.28 -12.37
CA GLU A 362 36.93 -15.73 -13.60
C GLU A 362 36.05 -16.66 -14.47
N THR A 363 34.95 -17.19 -13.90
CA THR A 363 34.00 -18.07 -14.59
C THR A 363 32.79 -17.36 -15.20
N CYS A 364 32.76 -16.02 -15.26
CA CYS A 364 31.80 -15.35 -16.15
C CYS A 364 32.15 -15.63 -17.63
N LEU A 365 31.16 -15.96 -18.46
CA LEU A 365 31.36 -16.17 -19.89
C LEU A 365 31.60 -14.82 -20.57
N ASP A 366 32.87 -14.66 -20.97
CA ASP A 366 33.61 -13.52 -21.52
C ASP A 366 33.07 -12.88 -22.83
N TYR A 367 31.75 -13.00 -23.07
CA TYR A 367 31.01 -12.67 -24.30
C TYR A 367 29.66 -11.98 -24.06
N PHE A 368 29.14 -11.92 -22.82
CA PHE A 368 27.82 -11.32 -22.53
C PHE A 368 27.85 -10.45 -21.26
N CYS A 369 28.58 -9.34 -21.32
CA CYS A 369 28.57 -8.30 -20.30
C CYS A 369 27.82 -7.07 -20.81
N SER A 370 26.77 -6.66 -20.10
CA SER A 370 26.27 -5.29 -20.14
C SER A 370 26.84 -4.59 -18.91
N GLY A 371 27.45 -3.42 -19.10
CA GLY A 371 27.99 -2.58 -18.01
C GLY A 371 28.86 -3.34 -16.99
N TYR A 372 28.21 -3.77 -15.90
CA TYR A 372 28.82 -4.37 -14.72
C TYR A 372 28.29 -5.79 -14.43
N ALA A 373 27.37 -6.31 -15.24
CA ALA A 373 26.61 -7.54 -14.98
C ALA A 373 27.07 -8.72 -15.84
N CYS A 374 27.30 -9.87 -15.20
CA CYS A 374 27.46 -11.15 -15.92
C CYS A 374 26.08 -11.66 -16.38
N ASN A 375 26.01 -12.29 -17.57
CA ASN A 375 24.77 -12.89 -18.08
C ASN A 375 24.83 -14.41 -18.34
N ARG A 376 26.01 -15.04 -18.21
CA ARG A 376 26.18 -16.50 -18.34
C ARG A 376 27.53 -16.95 -17.77
N CYS A 377 27.65 -18.20 -17.32
CA CYS A 377 28.91 -18.76 -16.81
C CYS A 377 29.66 -19.61 -17.84
N THR A 378 30.97 -19.77 -17.66
CA THR A 378 31.83 -20.63 -18.50
C THR A 378 31.52 -22.11 -18.28
N GLU A 379 31.73 -22.94 -19.32
CA GLU A 379 31.54 -24.39 -19.20
C GLU A 379 32.63 -25.08 -18.35
N ALA A 380 33.79 -24.42 -18.22
CA ALA A 380 34.97 -24.92 -17.50
C ALA A 380 34.84 -24.77 -15.97
N GLY A 381 33.83 -25.44 -15.39
CA GLY A 381 33.65 -25.48 -13.93
C GLY A 381 32.32 -26.07 -13.43
N LYS A 382 31.30 -26.18 -14.30
CA LYS A 382 29.90 -26.52 -13.92
C LYS A 382 29.26 -25.53 -12.92
N LYS A 383 29.68 -24.27 -12.89
CA LYS A 383 28.99 -23.22 -12.13
C LYS A 383 27.61 -22.93 -12.71
N VAL A 384 26.72 -22.43 -11.85
CA VAL A 384 25.35 -22.03 -12.15
C VAL A 384 25.30 -20.50 -12.23
N PHE A 385 24.55 -19.96 -13.19
CA PHE A 385 24.32 -18.52 -13.32
C PHE A 385 23.12 -18.07 -12.46
N ASP A 386 23.36 -17.21 -11.47
CA ASP A 386 22.28 -16.57 -10.70
C ASP A 386 21.74 -15.35 -11.46
N TYR A 387 20.51 -15.51 -11.95
CA TYR A 387 19.80 -14.49 -12.72
C TYR A 387 19.46 -13.24 -11.91
N SER A 388 19.41 -13.32 -10.59
CA SER A 388 19.03 -12.20 -9.69
C SER A 388 20.26 -11.40 -9.27
N SER A 389 21.32 -12.05 -8.81
CA SER A 389 22.57 -11.35 -8.43
C SER A 389 23.49 -11.02 -9.60
N LYS A 390 23.24 -11.58 -10.79
CA LYS A 390 24.08 -11.47 -12.01
C LYS A 390 25.50 -11.99 -11.78
N THR A 391 25.63 -13.14 -11.10
CA THR A 391 26.91 -13.78 -10.77
C THR A 391 26.93 -15.26 -11.10
N CYS A 392 28.12 -15.86 -11.07
CA CYS A 392 28.33 -17.30 -11.17
C CYS A 392 28.57 -17.89 -9.78
N THR A 393 27.87 -18.97 -9.45
CA THR A 393 27.97 -19.65 -8.15
C THR A 393 28.14 -21.15 -8.35
N ASP A 394 28.81 -21.83 -7.42
CA ASP A 394 29.03 -23.28 -7.53
C ASP A 394 27.73 -24.08 -7.25
N ILE A 395 26.77 -23.48 -6.55
CA ILE A 395 25.49 -24.09 -6.14
C ILE A 395 24.37 -23.04 -6.16
N CYS A 396 23.21 -23.36 -6.72
CA CYS A 396 21.98 -22.57 -6.60
C CYS A 396 21.37 -22.76 -5.21
N ASN A 397 21.04 -21.68 -4.49
CA ASN A 397 20.54 -21.77 -3.11
C ASN A 397 19.04 -22.14 -3.04
N THR A 398 18.73 -23.41 -3.31
CA THR A 398 17.36 -23.96 -3.34
C THR A 398 16.68 -24.10 -1.97
N VAL A 399 17.21 -23.43 -0.95
CA VAL A 399 16.65 -23.38 0.41
C VAL A 399 16.15 -21.98 0.77
N ASN A 400 16.62 -20.92 0.10
CA ASN A 400 16.23 -19.52 0.35
C ASN A 400 15.41 -18.94 -0.81
N GLY A 401 14.44 -19.69 -1.34
CA GLY A 401 13.54 -19.21 -2.39
C GLY A 401 14.20 -19.04 -3.77
N TYR A 402 15.15 -19.90 -4.14
CA TYR A 402 15.65 -20.01 -5.52
C TYR A 402 15.40 -21.42 -6.07
N TYR A 403 15.42 -21.57 -7.40
CA TYR A 403 15.34 -22.85 -8.08
C TYR A 403 16.26 -22.88 -9.32
N LEU A 404 16.68 -24.09 -9.70
CA LEU A 404 17.38 -24.37 -10.95
C LEU A 404 16.36 -24.61 -12.05
N LEU A 405 16.52 -23.94 -13.19
CA LEU A 405 15.77 -24.23 -14.41
C LEU A 405 16.19 -25.59 -15.00
N GLY A 406 15.33 -26.16 -15.84
CA GLY A 406 15.60 -27.41 -16.58
C GLY A 406 16.85 -27.42 -17.48
N ASP A 407 17.53 -26.27 -17.69
CA ASP A 407 18.85 -26.23 -18.33
C ASP A 407 19.99 -26.76 -17.43
N GLY A 408 19.72 -26.95 -16.13
CA GLY A 408 20.67 -27.40 -15.11
C GLY A 408 21.80 -26.42 -14.82
N ARG A 409 21.70 -25.16 -15.29
CA ARG A 409 22.78 -24.16 -15.26
C ARG A 409 22.33 -22.73 -14.98
N THR A 410 21.04 -22.44 -14.91
CA THR A 410 20.50 -21.13 -14.54
C THR A 410 19.68 -21.21 -13.26
N CYS A 411 19.99 -20.36 -12.28
CA CYS A 411 19.31 -20.22 -10.99
C CYS A 411 18.42 -18.97 -11.02
N LYS A 412 17.14 -19.11 -10.64
CA LYS A 412 16.16 -18.03 -10.57
C LYS A 412 15.51 -17.98 -9.19
N ASN A 413 15.01 -16.81 -8.78
CA ASN A 413 14.20 -16.68 -7.58
C ASN A 413 12.80 -17.32 -7.79
N CYS A 414 12.24 -17.95 -6.77
CA CYS A 414 10.84 -18.36 -6.71
C CYS A 414 9.98 -17.10 -6.59
N ASN A 415 9.62 -16.51 -7.72
CA ASN A 415 9.02 -15.16 -7.79
C ASN A 415 7.71 -15.02 -6.97
N ILE A 416 7.00 -16.15 -6.76
CA ILE A 416 5.77 -16.17 -5.98
C ILE A 416 5.99 -15.72 -4.55
N LEU A 417 5.13 -14.79 -4.15
CA LEU A 417 4.94 -14.34 -2.78
C LEU A 417 5.06 -15.51 -1.78
N ASN A 418 6.17 -15.42 -1.04
CA ASN A 418 6.44 -16.12 0.21
C ASN A 418 6.67 -17.62 0.20
N CYS A 419 6.94 -18.20 -0.97
CA CYS A 419 7.38 -19.57 -0.99
C CYS A 419 8.79 -19.79 -0.40
N LEU A 420 8.97 -20.78 0.49
CA LEU A 420 10.29 -21.24 0.94
C LEU A 420 10.87 -22.28 -0.03
N LYS A 421 10.02 -23.19 -0.56
CA LYS A 421 10.40 -24.16 -1.60
C LYS A 421 9.34 -24.30 -2.69
N CYS A 422 9.62 -23.70 -3.85
CA CYS A 422 8.82 -23.91 -5.04
C CYS A 422 9.31 -25.14 -5.81
N ALA A 423 8.37 -25.86 -6.41
CA ALA A 423 8.67 -26.96 -7.33
C ALA A 423 8.21 -26.58 -8.74
N GLU A 424 9.12 -26.68 -9.71
CA GLU A 424 8.80 -26.65 -11.14
C GLU A 424 8.21 -28.01 -11.53
N LYS A 425 7.16 -28.01 -12.36
CA LYS A 425 6.65 -29.23 -12.98
C LYS A 425 6.40 -28.97 -14.45
N GLU A 426 7.16 -29.64 -15.31
CA GLU A 426 6.88 -29.63 -16.74
C GLU A 426 5.47 -30.17 -17.01
N ILE A 427 4.71 -29.39 -17.78
CA ILE A 427 3.45 -29.80 -18.38
C ILE A 427 3.71 -29.86 -19.88
N MET A 428 3.85 -31.06 -20.45
CA MET A 428 3.83 -31.21 -21.89
C MET A 428 2.40 -30.98 -22.38
N ASP A 429 2.21 -29.94 -23.18
CA ASP A 429 1.02 -29.78 -24.00
C ASP A 429 1.07 -30.79 -25.16
N PRO A 430 0.13 -31.75 -25.25
CA PRO A 430 0.11 -32.76 -26.31
C PRO A 430 -0.17 -32.19 -27.71
N ASN A 431 -0.55 -30.91 -27.84
CA ASN A 431 -0.90 -30.28 -29.11
C ASN A 431 0.19 -29.35 -29.68
N THR A 432 0.93 -28.62 -28.83
CA THR A 432 1.98 -27.67 -29.29
C THR A 432 3.41 -28.19 -29.17
N ASN A 433 3.64 -29.23 -28.36
CA ASN A 433 4.97 -29.83 -28.13
C ASN A 433 6.01 -28.85 -27.51
N PHE A 434 5.54 -27.77 -26.88
CA PHE A 434 6.33 -26.86 -26.03
C PHE A 434 6.15 -27.21 -24.55
N SER A 435 7.15 -26.84 -23.73
CA SER A 435 7.14 -27.01 -22.27
C SER A 435 7.03 -25.64 -21.61
N TYR A 436 6.10 -25.50 -20.66
CA TYR A 436 5.93 -24.31 -19.83
C TYR A 436 6.09 -24.68 -18.35
N SER A 437 6.80 -23.83 -17.62
CA SER A 437 7.03 -23.96 -16.18
C SER A 437 5.91 -23.27 -15.40
N SER A 438 5.17 -24.03 -14.59
CA SER A 438 4.41 -23.46 -13.46
C SER A 438 5.09 -23.85 -12.15
N THR A 439 5.44 -22.86 -11.33
CA THR A 439 5.93 -23.08 -9.97
C THR A 439 4.77 -23.19 -9.00
N LYS A 440 4.82 -24.16 -8.08
CA LYS A 440 3.87 -24.26 -6.94
C LYS A 440 4.63 -24.34 -5.64
N CYS A 441 4.09 -23.73 -4.58
CA CYS A 441 4.75 -23.80 -3.29
C CYS A 441 4.43 -25.10 -2.56
N THR A 442 5.46 -25.75 -2.04
CA THR A 442 5.33 -27.00 -1.28
C THR A 442 5.63 -26.83 0.21
N MET A 443 6.27 -25.73 0.57
CA MET A 443 6.70 -25.42 1.92
C MET A 443 6.92 -23.92 2.08
N CYS A 444 6.56 -23.42 3.25
CA CYS A 444 6.45 -22.01 3.58
C CYS A 444 7.54 -21.54 4.53
N MET A 445 7.81 -20.25 4.55
CA MET A 445 8.52 -19.71 5.71
C MET A 445 7.50 -19.63 6.85
N PRO A 446 7.90 -19.80 8.12
CA PRO A 446 7.01 -19.58 9.25
C PRO A 446 6.27 -18.24 9.15
N PRO A 447 5.10 -18.09 9.77
CA PRO A 447 4.40 -19.08 10.61
C PRO A 447 3.43 -20.02 9.87
N ASN A 448 3.66 -20.29 8.57
CA ASN A 448 2.54 -20.38 7.64
C ASN A 448 2.03 -21.77 7.22
N ILE A 449 0.70 -21.82 7.19
CA ILE A 449 -0.22 -22.86 6.75
C ILE A 449 -0.17 -23.03 5.23
N VAL A 450 -0.53 -24.23 4.79
CA VAL A 450 -0.82 -24.55 3.39
C VAL A 450 -2.29 -24.90 3.25
N THR A 451 -3.11 -24.02 2.66
CA THR A 451 -4.53 -24.29 2.27
C THR A 451 -4.64 -25.34 1.12
N THR A 452 -5.49 -25.21 0.09
CA THR A 452 -5.92 -26.38 -0.73
C THR A 452 -5.25 -26.68 -2.10
N SER A 453 -4.08 -26.11 -2.41
CA SER A 453 -3.15 -26.52 -3.50
C SER A 453 -1.67 -26.44 -3.08
N GLY A 454 -1.01 -25.27 -3.02
CA GLY A 454 0.30 -25.12 -2.34
C GLY A 454 0.78 -23.67 -2.09
N SER A 455 0.78 -23.17 -0.84
CA SER A 455 0.87 -21.73 -0.43
C SER A 455 1.15 -21.44 1.06
N CYS A 456 1.37 -20.16 1.46
CA CYS A 456 1.81 -19.67 2.80
C CYS A 456 1.33 -18.25 3.33
N ALA A 457 0.75 -17.97 4.52
CA ALA A 457 -0.49 -18.55 5.11
C ALA A 457 -0.72 -18.49 6.66
N SER A 458 -0.99 -17.32 7.24
CA SER A 458 -2.14 -16.98 8.11
C SER A 458 -3.23 -18.02 8.47
N SER A 459 -4.41 -17.97 7.85
CA SER A 459 -5.65 -18.41 8.53
C SER A 459 -6.82 -18.66 7.57
N CYS A 460 -7.73 -19.52 8.01
CA CYS A 460 -8.85 -20.06 7.24
C CYS A 460 -9.95 -18.99 7.01
N ASP A 461 -10.45 -18.87 5.78
CA ASP A 461 -11.47 -17.87 5.43
C ASP A 461 -12.80 -18.04 6.21
N VAL A 462 -13.33 -16.92 6.72
CA VAL A 462 -14.42 -16.88 7.72
C VAL A 462 -15.81 -16.63 7.10
N GLN A 463 -15.95 -16.74 5.76
CA GLN A 463 -17.17 -16.37 5.02
C GLN A 463 -18.42 -17.22 5.35
N ASN A 464 -18.29 -18.36 6.03
CA ASN A 464 -19.41 -19.09 6.63
C ASN A 464 -18.99 -19.72 7.98
N SER A 465 -19.88 -19.65 8.97
CA SER A 465 -19.58 -19.79 10.42
C SER A 465 -19.14 -21.19 10.89
N TYR A 466 -17.88 -21.57 10.66
CA TYR A 466 -17.29 -22.84 11.13
C TYR A 466 -15.87 -22.64 11.71
N ALA A 467 -15.58 -23.24 12.87
CA ALA A 467 -14.25 -23.17 13.53
C ALA A 467 -13.56 -24.56 13.63
N TYR A 468 -12.42 -24.63 14.33
CA TYR A 468 -11.18 -25.27 13.85
C TYR A 468 -10.59 -26.38 14.77
N TYR A 469 -9.77 -27.28 14.22
CA TYR A 469 -8.84 -28.14 14.99
C TYR A 469 -7.56 -28.51 14.17
N VAL A 470 -6.54 -29.06 14.85
CA VAL A 470 -5.20 -29.42 14.30
C VAL A 470 -5.10 -30.94 14.03
N ASP A 471 -4.47 -31.36 12.92
CA ASP A 471 -4.05 -32.75 12.72
C ASP A 471 -2.60 -33.02 13.17
N ILE A 472 -2.36 -34.23 13.67
CA ILE A 472 -1.16 -34.65 14.41
C ILE A 472 0.08 -34.96 13.55
N ASN A 473 0.04 -34.70 12.24
CA ASN A 473 1.11 -35.05 11.30
C ASN A 473 2.02 -33.89 10.86
N GLY A 474 1.88 -32.69 11.45
CA GLY A 474 2.81 -31.57 11.24
C GLY A 474 2.62 -30.75 9.96
N GLN A 475 1.56 -30.99 9.19
CA GLN A 475 1.06 -30.03 8.20
C GLN A 475 -0.15 -29.28 8.76
N GLN A 476 -0.13 -27.95 8.70
CA GLN A 476 -1.25 -27.11 9.12
C GLN A 476 -2.30 -27.02 7.98
N VAL A 477 -3.58 -27.33 8.27
CA VAL A 477 -4.74 -27.29 7.35
C VAL A 477 -6.04 -26.99 8.15
N CYS A 478 -7.18 -26.70 7.50
CA CYS A 478 -8.44 -26.19 8.08
C CYS A 478 -9.66 -27.18 8.02
N GLN A 479 -10.55 -27.19 9.02
CA GLN A 479 -11.83 -27.98 9.06
C GLN A 479 -12.97 -27.28 9.89
N LYS A 480 -14.17 -27.92 10.03
CA LYS A 480 -15.44 -27.40 10.62
C LYS A 480 -15.82 -28.02 12.00
N CYS A 481 -16.41 -27.21 12.90
CA CYS A 481 -17.06 -27.61 14.17
C CYS A 481 -18.36 -28.45 14.03
N SER A 482 -18.69 -29.19 15.10
CA SER A 482 -19.94 -29.95 15.28
C SER A 482 -21.19 -29.08 15.50
N ASP A 483 -22.32 -29.49 14.90
CA ASP A 483 -23.62 -28.79 14.99
C ASP A 483 -24.36 -29.01 16.35
N ILE A 484 -23.81 -29.80 17.27
CA ILE A 484 -24.39 -30.08 18.60
C ILE A 484 -24.23 -28.88 19.57
N LEU A 485 -23.24 -28.02 19.34
CA LEU A 485 -22.95 -26.87 20.21
C LEU A 485 -23.91 -25.69 19.92
N THR A 486 -25.16 -25.81 20.36
CA THR A 486 -26.19 -24.76 20.17
C THR A 486 -25.74 -23.41 20.73
N ASN A 487 -25.99 -22.35 19.95
CA ASN A 487 -25.56 -20.97 20.22
C ASN A 487 -24.02 -20.78 20.32
N CYS A 488 -23.20 -21.73 19.87
CA CYS A 488 -21.75 -21.60 19.87
C CYS A 488 -21.22 -20.93 18.59
N LYS A 489 -20.22 -20.05 18.74
CA LYS A 489 -19.57 -19.27 17.67
C LYS A 489 -18.14 -19.74 17.37
N LYS A 490 -17.43 -20.33 18.35
CA LYS A 490 -16.10 -20.95 18.19
C LYS A 490 -15.97 -22.20 19.05
N CYS A 491 -15.35 -23.26 18.52
CA CYS A 491 -15.05 -24.48 19.27
C CYS A 491 -13.54 -24.81 19.26
N THR A 492 -13.05 -25.51 20.29
CA THR A 492 -11.72 -26.18 20.32
C THR A 492 -11.79 -27.67 20.00
N SER A 493 -12.97 -28.27 20.16
CA SER A 493 -13.27 -29.65 19.84
C SER A 493 -14.74 -29.75 19.43
N ASN A 494 -15.16 -30.90 18.89
CA ASN A 494 -16.57 -31.15 18.56
C ASN A 494 -17.55 -30.95 19.74
N ASN A 495 -17.08 -30.97 21.00
CA ASN A 495 -17.91 -30.85 22.19
C ASN A 495 -17.46 -29.73 23.14
N THR A 496 -16.67 -28.74 22.69
CA THR A 496 -16.14 -27.69 23.58
C THR A 496 -16.31 -26.30 22.96
N CYS A 497 -17.20 -25.48 23.50
CA CYS A 497 -17.41 -24.11 23.05
C CYS A 497 -16.45 -23.12 23.74
N LEU A 498 -15.94 -22.13 22.99
CA LEU A 498 -15.11 -21.02 23.47
C LEU A 498 -15.83 -19.67 23.52
N GLU A 499 -16.82 -19.46 22.65
CA GLU A 499 -17.44 -18.16 22.44
C GLU A 499 -18.91 -18.35 22.03
N CYS A 500 -19.82 -17.63 22.67
CA CYS A 500 -21.25 -17.76 22.43
C CYS A 500 -21.79 -16.76 21.39
N SER A 501 -22.97 -17.06 20.86
CA SER A 501 -23.77 -16.14 20.04
C SER A 501 -24.27 -14.95 20.87
N ALA A 502 -24.49 -13.81 20.23
CA ALA A 502 -24.64 -12.50 20.89
C ALA A 502 -25.77 -12.39 21.95
N SER A 503 -26.74 -13.31 21.95
CA SER A 503 -27.86 -13.40 22.90
C SER A 503 -27.68 -14.50 23.97
N SER A 504 -26.46 -15.00 24.18
CA SER A 504 -26.14 -16.10 25.11
C SER A 504 -24.80 -15.86 25.81
N TYR A 505 -24.65 -16.48 26.97
CA TYR A 505 -23.58 -16.27 27.93
C TYR A 505 -22.88 -17.61 28.21
N LEU A 506 -21.54 -17.63 28.20
CA LEU A 506 -20.76 -18.83 28.46
C LEU A 506 -20.71 -19.11 29.97
N LEU A 507 -21.11 -20.32 30.36
CA LEU A 507 -20.87 -20.85 31.71
C LEU A 507 -19.58 -21.67 31.67
N GLU A 508 -18.45 -21.07 32.08
CA GLU A 508 -17.12 -21.67 31.90
C GLU A 508 -16.91 -22.99 32.69
N GLU A 509 -17.67 -23.20 33.77
CA GLU A 509 -17.68 -24.47 34.51
C GLU A 509 -18.25 -25.66 33.70
N THR A 510 -19.12 -25.42 32.70
CA THR A 510 -19.70 -26.46 31.82
C THR A 510 -19.30 -26.33 30.35
N ASN A 511 -18.78 -25.17 29.93
CA ASN A 511 -18.50 -24.79 28.53
C ASN A 511 -19.78 -24.72 27.64
N GLU A 512 -20.93 -24.45 28.25
CA GLU A 512 -22.23 -24.31 27.57
C GLU A 512 -22.68 -22.85 27.45
N CYS A 513 -23.44 -22.54 26.40
CA CYS A 513 -23.98 -21.21 26.12
C CYS A 513 -25.43 -21.06 26.60
N VAL A 514 -25.64 -20.46 27.77
CA VAL A 514 -26.96 -20.27 28.40
C VAL A 514 -27.56 -18.89 28.11
N SER A 515 -28.88 -18.77 28.03
CA SER A 515 -29.56 -17.49 27.77
C SER A 515 -29.74 -16.62 29.03
N ASN A 516 -29.71 -17.24 30.21
CA ASN A 516 -29.70 -16.59 31.51
C ASN A 516 -28.75 -17.35 32.44
N CYS A 517 -28.06 -16.64 33.33
CA CYS A 517 -27.19 -17.25 34.34
C CYS A 517 -28.01 -17.84 35.50
N PRO A 518 -27.53 -18.93 36.15
CA PRO A 518 -28.18 -19.52 37.32
C PRO A 518 -28.01 -18.64 38.58
N LEU A 519 -28.74 -18.97 39.65
CA LEU A 519 -28.58 -18.34 40.96
C LEU A 519 -27.12 -18.40 41.44
N ASN A 520 -26.69 -17.37 42.15
CA ASN A 520 -25.31 -17.12 42.56
C ASN A 520 -24.33 -16.94 41.37
N TYR A 521 -24.80 -16.56 40.17
CA TYR A 521 -23.98 -16.11 39.03
C TYR A 521 -24.60 -14.87 38.33
N GLY A 522 -23.84 -13.78 38.25
CA GLY A 522 -24.17 -12.55 37.51
C GLY A 522 -23.96 -12.67 35.99
N LYS A 523 -24.67 -11.84 35.22
CA LYS A 523 -24.65 -11.79 33.75
C LYS A 523 -23.61 -10.80 33.21
N ASP A 524 -22.41 -11.27 32.91
CA ASP A 524 -21.38 -10.46 32.29
C ASP A 524 -21.78 -10.11 30.85
N SER A 525 -22.18 -8.84 30.68
CA SER A 525 -22.71 -8.33 29.42
C SER A 525 -21.64 -7.84 28.45
N GLU A 526 -20.40 -7.69 28.91
CA GLU A 526 -19.25 -7.28 28.10
C GLU A 526 -18.57 -8.52 27.49
N TYR A 527 -18.15 -9.45 28.34
CA TYR A 527 -17.46 -10.68 27.94
C TYR A 527 -18.41 -11.83 27.57
N LYS A 528 -19.73 -11.65 27.73
CA LYS A 528 -20.78 -12.66 27.49
C LYS A 528 -20.54 -13.94 28.28
N LYS A 529 -20.43 -13.81 29.60
CA LYS A 529 -20.20 -14.91 30.55
C LYS A 529 -21.23 -14.95 31.68
N CYS A 530 -21.30 -16.09 32.37
CA CYS A 530 -21.91 -16.20 33.68
C CYS A 530 -20.81 -16.25 34.75
N VAL A 531 -20.69 -15.16 35.52
CA VAL A 531 -19.62 -14.97 36.51
C VAL A 531 -20.19 -15.18 37.90
N LYS A 532 -19.58 -16.06 38.70
CA LYS A 532 -20.06 -16.41 40.05
C LYS A 532 -20.16 -15.17 40.94
N CYS A 533 -21.20 -15.10 41.77
CA CYS A 533 -21.38 -14.03 42.75
C CYS A 533 -20.40 -14.19 43.94
N THR A 534 -20.14 -13.09 44.63
CA THR A 534 -19.39 -13.04 45.89
C THR A 534 -20.06 -13.87 47.00
N PRO A 535 -19.32 -14.35 48.02
CA PRO A 535 -19.89 -15.18 49.08
C PRO A 535 -21.04 -14.50 49.84
N ASN A 536 -22.07 -15.28 50.20
CA ASN A 536 -23.30 -14.84 50.88
C ASN A 536 -24.21 -13.91 50.03
N CYS A 537 -23.96 -13.80 48.71
CA CYS A 537 -24.79 -13.06 47.77
C CYS A 537 -25.61 -14.01 46.87
N GLU A 538 -26.94 -13.91 46.95
CA GLU A 538 -27.86 -14.76 46.18
C GLU A 538 -28.01 -14.27 44.72
N ASN A 539 -28.09 -12.94 44.53
CA ASN A 539 -28.14 -12.31 43.21
C ASN A 539 -27.24 -11.07 43.16
N CYS A 540 -26.32 -11.05 42.20
CA CYS A 540 -25.40 -9.94 41.95
C CYS A 540 -25.55 -9.39 40.51
N ASP A 541 -25.17 -8.13 40.31
CA ASP A 541 -24.81 -7.65 38.98
C ASP A 541 -23.39 -8.13 38.61
N ALA A 542 -23.07 -8.17 37.33
CA ALA A 542 -21.73 -8.55 36.88
C ALA A 542 -20.75 -7.35 36.93
N GLN A 543 -19.46 -7.67 36.98
CA GLN A 543 -18.40 -6.67 37.06
C GLN A 543 -18.38 -5.75 35.83
N SER A 544 -17.98 -4.50 36.06
CA SER A 544 -17.61 -3.56 35.00
C SER A 544 -16.09 -3.61 34.75
N SER A 545 -15.66 -3.16 33.58
CA SER A 545 -14.34 -3.37 32.95
C SER A 545 -13.12 -2.93 33.78
N ASN A 546 -13.32 -2.15 34.84
CA ASN A 546 -12.27 -1.51 35.63
C ASN A 546 -11.93 -2.22 36.97
N GLY A 547 -12.58 -3.36 37.26
CA GLY A 547 -12.19 -4.21 38.40
C GLY A 547 -12.76 -3.84 39.78
N GLU A 548 -13.78 -2.99 39.84
CA GLU A 548 -14.54 -2.74 41.08
C GLU A 548 -15.37 -3.96 41.51
N THR A 549 -15.76 -3.97 42.80
CA THR A 549 -16.41 -5.12 43.42
C THR A 549 -17.80 -5.41 42.85
N GLN A 550 -18.11 -6.70 42.76
CA GLN A 550 -19.36 -7.22 42.21
C GLN A 550 -20.54 -6.92 43.15
N MET A 551 -21.33 -5.88 42.83
CA MET A 551 -22.44 -5.41 43.67
C MET A 551 -23.54 -6.48 43.84
N CYS A 552 -23.88 -6.79 45.09
CA CYS A 552 -24.99 -7.67 45.43
C CYS A 552 -26.32 -6.90 45.45
N LYS A 553 -27.38 -7.53 44.95
CA LYS A 553 -28.76 -6.99 45.01
C LYS A 553 -29.59 -7.60 46.11
N THR A 554 -29.36 -8.87 46.43
CA THR A 554 -30.04 -9.59 47.52
C THR A 554 -29.07 -10.52 48.24
N CYS A 555 -28.87 -10.27 49.54
CA CYS A 555 -28.07 -11.11 50.41
C CYS A 555 -28.79 -12.40 50.77
N GLU A 556 -28.03 -13.46 51.06
CA GLU A 556 -28.56 -14.68 51.65
C GLU A 556 -29.23 -14.42 53.02
N LEU A 557 -30.18 -15.29 53.40
CA LEU A 557 -31.02 -15.10 54.59
C LEU A 557 -30.21 -14.97 55.88
N GLY A 558 -30.35 -13.80 56.54
CA GLY A 558 -29.70 -13.46 57.80
C GLY A 558 -28.63 -12.36 57.69
N TYR A 559 -28.23 -11.99 56.47
CA TYR A 559 -27.24 -10.95 56.21
C TYR A 559 -27.89 -9.59 55.88
N TYR A 560 -27.15 -8.52 56.10
CA TYR A 560 -27.52 -7.11 55.86
C TYR A 560 -26.81 -6.61 54.61
N LEU A 561 -27.50 -5.81 53.79
CA LEU A 561 -26.89 -5.15 52.63
C LEU A 561 -26.32 -3.80 53.05
N VAL A 562 -25.02 -3.58 52.86
CA VAL A 562 -24.40 -2.25 53.05
C VAL A 562 -24.83 -1.36 51.88
N SER A 563 -25.54 -0.26 52.16
CA SER A 563 -26.29 0.45 51.11
C SER A 563 -25.42 1.11 50.04
N ASP A 564 -24.17 1.45 50.40
CA ASP A 564 -23.27 2.24 49.57
C ASP A 564 -22.23 1.38 48.83
N THR A 565 -21.84 0.23 49.39
CA THR A 565 -20.96 -0.77 48.73
C THR A 565 -21.72 -1.92 48.06
N ASN A 566 -22.99 -2.12 48.42
CA ASN A 566 -23.81 -3.27 48.03
C ASN A 566 -23.18 -4.64 48.37
N GLU A 567 -22.46 -4.71 49.51
CA GLU A 567 -21.91 -5.95 50.05
C GLU A 567 -22.78 -6.56 51.17
N CYS A 568 -22.69 -7.88 51.34
CA CYS A 568 -23.55 -8.66 52.23
C CYS A 568 -22.81 -9.12 53.50
N VAL A 569 -23.19 -8.55 54.64
CA VAL A 569 -22.47 -8.71 55.92
C VAL A 569 -23.38 -9.24 57.03
N ALA A 570 -22.86 -10.06 57.95
CA ALA A 570 -23.68 -10.64 59.03
C ALA A 570 -24.14 -9.61 60.08
N SER A 571 -23.49 -8.46 60.13
CA SER A 571 -23.80 -7.30 60.97
C SER A 571 -23.19 -6.04 60.37
N CYS A 572 -23.85 -4.89 60.49
CA CYS A 572 -23.26 -3.61 60.09
C CYS A 572 -22.00 -3.28 60.90
N ALA A 573 -20.99 -2.73 60.24
CA ALA A 573 -19.73 -2.33 60.85
C ALA A 573 -19.79 -0.87 61.35
N ASP A 574 -18.75 -0.44 62.07
CA ASP A 574 -18.50 0.97 62.41
C ASP A 574 -18.57 1.87 61.16
N TYR A 575 -18.76 3.19 61.35
CA TYR A 575 -19.09 4.21 60.35
C TYR A 575 -20.49 4.07 59.71
N TYR A 576 -21.19 2.96 59.97
CA TYR A 576 -22.54 2.70 59.50
C TYR A 576 -23.46 2.29 60.67
N TYR A 577 -24.76 2.56 60.56
CA TYR A 577 -25.75 2.09 61.53
C TYR A 577 -26.76 1.12 60.89
N PRO A 578 -27.21 0.08 61.62
CA PRO A 578 -28.15 -0.90 61.10
C PRO A 578 -29.59 -0.36 61.04
N ILE A 579 -30.27 -0.65 59.95
CA ILE A 579 -31.72 -0.49 59.79
C ILE A 579 -32.34 -1.86 59.55
N GLU A 580 -33.22 -2.25 60.45
CA GLU A 580 -34.00 -3.48 60.36
C GLU A 580 -35.00 -3.41 59.20
N GLY A 581 -35.00 -4.46 58.37
CA GLY A 581 -35.85 -4.58 57.18
C GLY A 581 -37.29 -5.03 57.50
N SER A 582 -38.06 -5.27 56.44
CA SER A 582 -39.44 -5.76 56.51
C SER A 582 -39.70 -6.84 55.46
N ASP A 583 -40.87 -7.48 55.49
CA ASP A 583 -41.26 -8.52 54.52
C ASP A 583 -41.25 -8.06 53.04
N THR A 584 -41.11 -6.75 52.77
CA THR A 584 -40.96 -6.19 51.42
C THR A 584 -39.69 -5.35 51.18
N GLU A 585 -38.79 -5.21 52.17
CA GLU A 585 -37.48 -4.55 51.97
C GLU A 585 -36.36 -5.19 52.80
N PRO A 586 -35.17 -5.46 52.21
CA PRO A 586 -34.06 -6.10 52.91
C PRO A 586 -33.48 -5.23 54.03
N LYS A 587 -32.83 -5.87 55.01
CA LYS A 587 -32.09 -5.17 56.08
C LYS A 587 -30.89 -4.41 55.50
N LYS A 588 -30.60 -3.22 56.01
CA LYS A 588 -29.63 -2.28 55.43
C LYS A 588 -28.65 -1.70 56.46
N CYS A 589 -27.48 -1.27 56.00
CA CYS A 589 -26.55 -0.41 56.76
C CYS A 589 -26.44 0.96 56.05
N ILE A 590 -26.46 2.07 56.81
CA ILE A 590 -26.40 3.45 56.29
C ILE A 590 -25.25 4.23 56.94
N GLN A 591 -24.48 5.01 56.17
CA GLN A 591 -23.29 5.72 56.64
C GLN A 591 -23.57 6.94 57.53
N CYS A 592 -22.61 7.30 58.39
CA CYS A 592 -22.60 8.51 59.21
C CYS A 592 -22.03 9.75 58.47
N GLU A 593 -22.46 10.96 58.86
CA GLU A 593 -21.94 12.23 58.34
C GLU A 593 -20.86 12.89 59.22
N ARG A 594 -20.10 13.83 58.63
CA ARG A 594 -19.13 14.74 59.29
C ARG A 594 -18.06 14.01 60.12
N ASN A 595 -17.39 13.08 59.45
CA ASN A 595 -16.18 12.39 59.89
C ASN A 595 -16.38 11.64 61.23
N CYS A 596 -17.29 10.65 61.25
CA CYS A 596 -17.80 10.04 62.47
C CYS A 596 -17.89 8.49 62.40
N VAL A 597 -17.27 7.81 63.38
CA VAL A 597 -17.25 6.35 63.56
C VAL A 597 -18.59 5.82 64.07
N SER A 598 -19.21 6.53 65.01
CA SER A 598 -20.44 6.09 65.65
C SER A 598 -21.38 7.27 65.81
N CYS A 599 -22.41 7.28 64.98
CA CYS A 599 -23.45 8.30 64.98
C CYS A 599 -24.80 7.71 65.40
N SER A 600 -25.70 8.59 65.81
CA SER A 600 -27.11 8.25 66.01
C SER A 600 -27.99 9.45 65.69
N GLY A 601 -29.28 9.19 65.46
CA GLY A 601 -30.25 10.19 65.02
C GLY A 601 -31.07 9.66 63.86
N SER A 602 -31.98 10.49 63.37
CA SER A 602 -32.79 10.15 62.18
C SER A 602 -32.08 10.49 60.86
N GLN A 603 -31.00 11.28 60.92
CA GLN A 603 -30.17 11.70 59.79
C GLN A 603 -28.65 11.60 60.13
N GLY A 604 -28.28 10.76 61.12
CA GLY A 604 -26.88 10.53 61.52
C GLY A 604 -26.20 11.70 62.23
N GLU A 605 -26.95 12.67 62.75
CA GLU A 605 -26.45 14.00 63.06
C GLU A 605 -25.66 14.15 64.37
N PHE A 606 -25.77 13.19 65.30
CA PHE A 606 -25.11 13.19 66.62
C PHE A 606 -23.93 12.20 66.66
N CYS A 607 -22.71 12.72 66.61
CA CYS A 607 -21.49 11.93 66.69
C CYS A 607 -21.08 11.65 68.14
N SER A 608 -20.90 10.37 68.50
CA SER A 608 -20.38 9.94 69.80
C SER A 608 -18.92 9.45 69.74
N LYS A 609 -18.37 9.22 68.54
CA LYS A 609 -16.96 8.80 68.32
C LYS A 609 -16.46 9.33 66.97
N CYS A 610 -15.50 10.26 66.99
CA CYS A 610 -14.92 10.87 65.78
C CYS A 610 -14.04 9.89 64.98
N GLU A 611 -13.94 10.12 63.67
CA GLU A 611 -12.99 9.42 62.79
C GLU A 611 -11.54 9.54 63.26
N LEU A 612 -10.72 8.54 62.89
CA LEU A 612 -9.30 8.52 63.23
C LEU A 612 -8.60 9.81 62.77
N ASN A 613 -7.72 10.33 63.64
CA ASN A 613 -6.99 11.58 63.47
C ASN A 613 -7.84 12.87 63.52
N TYR A 614 -9.10 12.80 63.97
CA TYR A 614 -9.88 13.99 64.33
C TYR A 614 -10.27 13.99 65.82
N PHE A 615 -10.06 15.14 66.45
CA PHE A 615 -10.18 15.38 67.88
C PHE A 615 -11.49 16.08 68.22
N LEU A 616 -12.24 15.49 69.14
CA LEU A 616 -13.38 16.08 69.82
C LEU A 616 -12.86 16.95 70.97
N TYR A 617 -12.91 18.27 70.82
CA TYR A 617 -12.51 19.20 71.87
C TYR A 617 -13.46 19.11 73.07
N ASP A 618 -12.90 19.02 74.29
CA ASP A 618 -13.68 18.62 75.48
C ASP A 618 -14.64 19.72 75.98
N GLU A 619 -14.34 21.01 75.76
CA GLU A 619 -15.24 22.12 76.14
C GLU A 619 -15.37 23.24 75.08
N GLU A 620 -16.62 23.68 74.92
CA GLU A 620 -17.21 24.90 74.32
C GLU A 620 -16.77 25.45 72.94
N THR A 621 -15.60 25.21 72.35
CA THR A 621 -15.39 25.54 70.91
C THR A 621 -14.15 24.92 70.26
N PRO A 622 -14.23 24.39 69.01
CA PRO A 622 -15.42 24.12 68.20
C PRO A 622 -16.03 22.73 68.50
N GLN A 623 -17.36 22.60 68.46
CA GLN A 623 -18.00 21.28 68.54
C GLN A 623 -17.98 20.58 67.17
N GLY A 624 -17.37 19.39 67.15
CA GLY A 624 -17.14 18.58 65.97
C GLY A 624 -15.75 17.94 66.04
N CYS A 625 -15.41 17.19 64.99
CA CYS A 625 -14.14 16.51 64.86
C CYS A 625 -13.15 17.45 64.12
N GLN A 626 -11.98 17.75 64.70
CA GLN A 626 -10.97 18.70 64.18
C GLN A 626 -9.58 18.06 64.08
N ASP A 627 -8.75 18.44 63.10
CA ASP A 627 -7.60 17.64 62.63
C ASP A 627 -6.26 17.85 63.36
N GLN A 628 -6.10 18.87 64.22
CA GLN A 628 -4.83 19.17 64.93
C GLN A 628 -5.05 19.75 66.35
N CYS A 629 -4.11 19.51 67.27
CA CYS A 629 -3.94 20.24 68.55
C CYS A 629 -2.80 21.28 68.46
N TYR A 630 -2.73 22.27 69.37
CA TYR A 630 -1.75 23.38 69.34
C TYR A 630 -0.67 23.32 70.45
N ASP A 631 0.46 24.03 70.24
CA ASP A 631 1.61 24.10 71.15
C ASP A 631 1.26 24.29 72.65
N GLY A 632 1.90 23.48 73.50
CA GLY A 632 1.66 23.43 74.95
C GLY A 632 0.44 22.59 75.36
N TYR A 633 -0.33 22.10 74.39
CA TYR A 633 -1.38 21.11 74.52
C TYR A 633 -1.00 19.84 73.73
N TYR A 634 -1.63 18.73 74.05
CA TYR A 634 -1.32 17.40 73.49
C TYR A 634 -2.59 16.57 73.30
N GLU A 635 -2.54 15.57 72.43
CA GLU A 635 -3.67 14.66 72.14
C GLU A 635 -4.00 13.73 73.32
N THR A 636 -5.28 13.56 73.65
CA THR A 636 -5.74 12.62 74.69
C THR A 636 -7.01 11.89 74.33
N ASN A 637 -6.94 10.56 74.32
CA ASN A 637 -8.02 9.73 73.81
C ASN A 637 -8.74 9.05 75.00
N GLU A 638 -9.55 9.84 75.71
CA GLU A 638 -10.29 9.40 76.90
C GLU A 638 -11.60 8.70 76.53
N ASN A 639 -11.88 7.55 77.15
CA ASN A 639 -13.04 6.68 76.86
C ASN A 639 -13.21 6.34 75.36
N GLU A 640 -12.10 6.06 74.67
CA GLU A 640 -12.01 5.78 73.22
C GLU A 640 -12.44 6.92 72.27
N ILE A 641 -12.54 8.16 72.77
CA ILE A 641 -12.83 9.35 71.95
C ILE A 641 -11.61 10.27 72.00
N ALA A 642 -11.09 10.66 70.83
CA ALA A 642 -9.89 11.48 70.74
C ALA A 642 -10.16 12.95 71.07
N LYS A 643 -9.27 13.62 71.81
CA LYS A 643 -9.42 15.01 72.32
C LYS A 643 -8.05 15.73 72.43
N CYS A 644 -8.00 16.95 72.98
CA CYS A 644 -6.77 17.66 73.34
C CYS A 644 -6.74 18.09 74.85
N LYS A 645 -5.60 17.93 75.53
CA LYS A 645 -5.34 18.25 76.96
C LYS A 645 -4.00 19.00 77.13
N LYS A 646 -3.53 19.27 78.36
CA LYS A 646 -2.43 20.24 78.63
C LYS A 646 -1.25 19.68 79.42
N CYS A 647 -0.03 19.85 78.92
CA CYS A 647 1.20 19.31 79.53
C CYS A 647 1.60 20.07 80.82
N SER A 648 1.97 19.35 81.89
CA SER A 648 2.24 20.00 83.20
C SER A 648 3.33 19.36 84.10
N VAL A 649 3.98 18.23 83.75
CA VAL A 649 4.67 17.38 84.76
C VAL A 649 6.18 17.07 84.49
N ILE A 650 6.77 17.48 83.35
CA ILE A 650 8.15 17.11 82.97
C ILE A 650 9.16 18.25 83.18
N GLU A 651 10.32 17.96 83.80
CA GLU A 651 11.39 18.93 84.01
C GLU A 651 12.32 19.07 82.78
N ASN A 652 12.83 20.30 82.53
CA ASN A 652 13.65 20.67 81.35
C ASN A 652 13.02 20.42 79.96
N CYS A 653 11.70 20.19 79.90
CA CYS A 653 10.96 19.97 78.68
C CYS A 653 10.48 21.29 78.03
N VAL A 654 10.52 21.37 76.69
CA VAL A 654 10.16 22.57 75.90
C VAL A 654 8.89 22.38 75.06
N THR A 655 8.67 21.18 74.51
CA THR A 655 7.45 20.77 73.79
C THR A 655 7.12 19.33 74.17
N CYS A 656 5.86 18.90 74.04
CA CYS A 656 5.36 17.70 74.73
C CYS A 656 4.29 16.94 73.92
N GLU A 657 4.24 15.62 74.14
CA GLU A 657 3.26 14.69 73.58
C GLU A 657 2.34 14.11 74.68
N SER A 658 2.74 14.19 75.95
CA SER A 658 1.82 13.96 77.07
C SER A 658 2.21 14.75 78.32
N GLU A 659 1.40 14.65 79.39
CA GLU A 659 1.80 15.09 80.73
C GLU A 659 3.18 14.54 81.14
N THR A 660 3.55 13.33 80.68
CA THR A 660 4.81 12.64 81.04
C THR A 660 5.81 12.44 79.89
N LYS A 661 5.44 12.76 78.63
CA LYS A 661 6.29 12.53 77.45
C LYS A 661 6.69 13.83 76.75
N CYS A 662 7.98 14.14 76.72
CA CYS A 662 8.56 15.32 76.07
C CYS A 662 8.94 15.05 74.61
N THR A 663 8.92 16.09 73.78
CA THR A 663 9.37 16.07 72.37
C THR A 663 10.54 17.04 72.09
N LYS A 664 10.99 17.84 73.07
CA LYS A 664 12.21 18.65 72.97
C LYS A 664 12.84 18.99 74.33
N CYS A 665 14.12 18.65 74.50
CA CYS A 665 14.89 18.77 75.74
C CYS A 665 15.90 19.93 75.75
N GLY A 666 16.44 20.24 76.94
CA GLY A 666 17.52 21.21 77.14
C GLY A 666 18.82 20.60 77.72
N ASN A 667 19.80 21.46 78.05
CA ASN A 667 21.05 21.10 78.74
C ASN A 667 21.86 19.93 78.15
N ASN A 668 22.01 19.90 76.81
CA ASN A 668 22.74 18.87 76.05
C ASN A 668 22.20 17.44 76.24
N GLN A 669 20.98 17.30 76.76
CA GLN A 669 20.24 16.06 76.81
C GLN A 669 19.31 15.93 75.61
N TYR A 670 19.23 14.73 75.09
CA TYR A 670 18.45 14.31 73.94
C TYR A 670 17.10 13.79 74.46
N VAL A 671 16.03 13.95 73.68
CA VAL A 671 14.74 13.32 73.97
C VAL A 671 14.93 11.80 73.92
N GLN A 672 14.67 11.12 75.03
CA GLN A 672 14.70 9.66 75.10
C GLN A 672 13.34 9.08 74.67
N GLU A 673 13.31 7.77 74.42
CA GLU A 673 12.10 7.08 73.93
C GLU A 673 10.92 7.12 74.93
N ASP A 674 11.21 7.27 76.23
CA ASP A 674 10.21 7.48 77.29
C ASP A 674 9.72 8.94 77.38
N GLY A 675 10.26 9.85 76.57
CA GLY A 675 9.99 11.28 76.63
C GLY A 675 10.61 11.99 77.83
N SER A 676 11.56 11.37 78.53
CA SER A 676 12.49 12.08 79.41
C SER A 676 13.65 12.70 78.62
N CYS A 677 14.54 13.40 79.32
CA CYS A 677 15.75 13.98 78.76
C CYS A 677 16.97 13.19 79.26
N GLY A 678 17.79 12.68 78.33
CA GLY A 678 18.91 11.77 78.60
C GLY A 678 19.94 11.70 77.48
N ASP A 679 20.78 10.66 77.48
CA ASP A 679 22.11 10.73 76.85
C ASP A 679 22.26 9.87 75.56
N THR A 680 21.17 9.31 75.03
CA THR A 680 21.14 8.38 73.89
C THR A 680 20.14 8.79 72.80
N CYS A 681 20.15 8.10 71.65
CA CYS A 681 19.30 8.43 70.49
C CYS A 681 18.54 7.19 69.97
N PRO A 682 17.26 7.32 69.56
CA PRO A 682 16.45 6.23 68.98
C PRO A 682 16.93 5.74 67.60
N GLU A 683 16.32 4.66 67.08
CA GLU A 683 16.50 4.22 65.68
C GLU A 683 16.08 5.29 64.64
N LYS A 684 16.52 5.14 63.39
CA LYS A 684 16.59 6.18 62.33
C LYS A 684 17.51 7.37 62.58
N TYR A 685 17.85 7.66 63.83
CA TYR A 685 18.71 8.78 64.18
C TYR A 685 20.03 8.28 64.77
N ARG A 686 21.11 9.05 64.54
CA ARG A 686 22.42 8.85 65.16
C ARG A 686 22.79 10.08 65.99
N LYS A 687 23.80 9.97 66.86
CA LYS A 687 24.14 11.05 67.81
C LYS A 687 24.67 12.28 67.06
N GLY A 688 23.85 13.33 66.99
CA GLY A 688 24.21 14.66 66.50
C GLY A 688 24.54 15.61 67.66
N ASP A 689 24.51 16.92 67.40
CA ASP A 689 24.77 17.96 68.40
C ASP A 689 23.48 18.42 69.10
N GLY A 690 23.25 17.94 70.33
CA GLY A 690 22.13 18.32 71.20
C GLY A 690 20.75 17.78 70.81
N ILE A 691 20.56 17.35 69.57
CA ILE A 691 19.44 16.53 69.09
C ILE A 691 19.97 15.36 68.25
N CYS A 692 19.13 14.34 68.07
CA CYS A 692 19.50 13.18 67.26
C CYS A 692 19.43 13.53 65.77
N GLU A 693 20.49 13.26 65.01
CA GLU A 693 20.61 13.58 63.58
C GLU A 693 20.07 12.42 62.72
N GLU A 694 19.22 12.73 61.75
CA GLU A 694 18.52 11.75 60.92
C GLU A 694 19.47 11.06 59.91
N CYS A 695 19.25 9.77 59.67
CA CYS A 695 19.91 9.05 58.58
C CYS A 695 19.50 9.61 57.19
N PRO A 696 20.26 9.31 56.12
CA PRO A 696 19.92 9.78 54.77
C PRO A 696 18.48 9.42 54.37
N PRO A 697 17.80 10.20 53.51
CA PRO A 697 16.42 9.93 53.12
C PRO A 697 16.23 8.48 52.65
N LEU A 698 15.13 7.84 53.07
CA LEU A 698 14.85 6.43 52.79
C LEU A 698 15.75 5.43 53.54
N CYS A 699 16.49 5.86 54.57
CA CYS A 699 17.32 5.01 55.42
C CYS A 699 16.83 4.91 56.88
N ARG A 700 16.50 3.70 57.35
CA ARG A 700 16.12 3.38 58.74
C ARG A 700 17.33 3.17 59.66
N ASP A 701 18.46 2.71 59.13
CA ASP A 701 19.73 2.68 59.87
C ASP A 701 20.95 2.86 58.95
N CYS A 702 21.88 3.71 59.37
CA CYS A 702 23.05 4.18 58.64
C CYS A 702 24.35 4.13 59.46
N GLN A 703 25.48 4.00 58.76
CA GLN A 703 26.80 3.87 59.38
C GLN A 703 27.26 5.19 60.02
N ALA A 704 27.64 5.12 61.30
CA ALA A 704 28.06 6.25 62.13
C ALA A 704 29.26 7.08 61.60
N SER A 705 29.93 6.63 60.54
CA SER A 705 31.13 7.25 59.97
C SER A 705 30.96 7.80 58.54
N GLY A 706 29.76 7.74 57.94
CA GLY A 706 29.59 8.12 56.53
C GLY A 706 28.17 8.58 56.17
N LYS A 707 27.99 9.90 56.01
CA LYS A 707 26.70 10.60 55.75
C LYS A 707 26.01 10.25 54.41
N THR A 708 26.37 9.15 53.75
CA THR A 708 25.87 8.77 52.40
C THR A 708 25.63 7.27 52.23
N LYS A 709 25.76 6.44 53.28
CA LYS A 709 25.57 4.97 53.18
C LYS A 709 24.60 4.43 54.20
N CYS A 710 23.78 3.51 53.75
CA CYS A 710 22.72 2.88 54.53
C CYS A 710 23.05 1.41 54.81
N ASP A 711 22.69 0.91 55.99
CA ASP A 711 22.67 -0.53 56.30
C ASP A 711 21.25 -1.08 56.20
N VAL A 712 20.23 -0.28 56.52
CA VAL A 712 18.82 -0.69 56.57
C VAL A 712 17.93 0.41 55.99
N CYS A 713 17.21 0.17 54.89
CA CYS A 713 16.30 1.17 54.31
C CYS A 713 15.05 1.38 55.18
N GLU A 714 14.39 2.51 54.96
CA GLU A 714 13.00 2.70 55.39
C GLU A 714 12.08 1.73 54.66
N LEU A 715 10.94 1.43 55.29
CA LEU A 715 9.91 0.61 54.67
C LEU A 715 9.41 1.29 53.38
N ASN A 716 9.17 0.46 52.38
CA ASN A 716 8.79 0.84 51.02
C ASN A 716 9.89 1.51 50.17
N ALA A 717 11.16 1.41 50.57
CA ALA A 717 12.32 1.85 49.77
C ALA A 717 13.30 0.69 49.49
N PHE A 718 13.89 0.72 48.29
CA PHE A 718 14.78 -0.34 47.80
C PHE A 718 16.23 -0.08 48.15
N TYR A 719 16.84 -1.07 48.80
CA TYR A 719 18.28 -1.17 49.02
C TYR A 719 18.95 -1.58 47.70
N LEU A 720 19.83 -0.72 47.21
CA LEU A 720 20.62 -0.92 46.01
C LEU A 720 21.97 -1.58 46.37
N ASP A 721 22.58 -2.31 45.42
CA ASP A 721 23.87 -3.02 45.60
C ASP A 721 25.01 -2.10 46.10
N ASN A 722 24.92 -0.81 45.83
CA ASN A 722 25.89 0.22 46.25
C ASN A 722 25.78 0.65 47.74
N LYS A 723 24.77 0.14 48.47
CA LYS A 723 24.37 0.50 49.85
C LYS A 723 23.70 1.86 50.02
N THR A 724 22.84 2.25 49.08
CA THR A 724 21.92 3.40 49.22
C THR A 724 20.46 2.99 48.98
N CYS A 725 19.50 3.87 49.33
CA CYS A 725 18.08 3.59 49.25
C CYS A 725 17.37 4.46 48.20
N SER A 726 16.44 3.89 47.45
CA SER A 726 15.66 4.56 46.38
C SER A 726 14.16 4.25 46.48
N LYS A 727 13.30 5.10 45.90
CA LYS A 727 11.86 4.80 45.78
C LYS A 727 11.52 3.86 44.62
N SER A 728 12.46 3.60 43.72
CA SER A 728 12.32 2.71 42.55
C SER A 728 13.67 2.15 42.12
N CYS A 729 13.66 1.06 41.35
CA CYS A 729 14.88 0.44 40.79
C CYS A 729 15.38 1.13 39.50
N GLU A 730 16.63 0.86 39.14
CA GLU A 730 17.24 1.23 37.85
C GLU A 730 16.93 0.17 36.76
N GLU A 731 17.07 0.53 35.48
CA GLU A 731 16.68 -0.33 34.36
C GLU A 731 17.45 -1.67 34.30
N GLY A 732 16.71 -2.77 34.12
CA GLY A 732 17.20 -4.15 34.17
C GLY A 732 17.15 -4.79 35.56
N TYR A 733 16.51 -4.14 36.53
CA TYR A 733 16.26 -4.65 37.88
C TYR A 733 14.77 -4.53 38.24
N MET A 734 14.26 -5.52 38.96
CA MET A 734 12.88 -5.56 39.45
C MET A 734 12.78 -5.31 40.96
N GLU A 735 11.64 -4.75 41.35
CA GLU A 735 11.31 -4.40 42.73
C GLU A 735 10.93 -5.63 43.56
N MET A 736 11.89 -6.24 44.27
CA MET A 736 11.60 -7.30 45.23
C MET A 736 11.23 -6.71 46.60
N LYS A 737 9.92 -6.64 46.84
CA LYS A 737 9.29 -6.02 48.02
C LYS A 737 9.28 -6.92 49.27
N ASP A 738 10.08 -7.99 49.30
CA ASP A 738 10.07 -8.98 50.39
C ASP A 738 11.42 -9.69 50.59
N THR A 739 12.43 -8.94 51.08
CA THR A 739 13.74 -9.47 51.50
C THR A 739 14.20 -8.83 52.80
N THR A 740 13.55 -9.12 53.92
CA THR A 740 13.94 -8.55 55.23
C THR A 740 15.46 -8.60 55.46
N PRO A 741 16.11 -7.46 55.79
CA PRO A 741 15.53 -6.27 56.42
C PRO A 741 14.94 -5.19 55.48
N ASN A 742 15.20 -5.24 54.16
CA ASN A 742 14.90 -4.15 53.21
C ASN A 742 14.22 -4.68 51.93
N TRP A 743 13.41 -3.87 51.24
CA TRP A 743 13.11 -4.18 49.84
C TRP A 743 14.41 -4.11 49.02
N THR A 744 14.57 -4.93 48.00
CA THR A 744 15.78 -4.97 47.17
C THR A 744 15.47 -4.88 45.69
N CYS A 745 16.39 -4.32 44.92
CA CYS A 745 16.34 -4.39 43.47
C CYS A 745 17.03 -5.68 43.02
N LYS A 746 16.26 -6.71 42.65
CA LYS A 746 16.83 -7.94 42.07
C LYS A 746 17.07 -7.72 40.59
N LYS A 747 18.29 -7.97 40.11
CA LYS A 747 18.57 -7.93 38.67
C LYS A 747 17.73 -8.98 37.94
N CYS A 748 17.22 -8.64 36.76
CA CYS A 748 16.56 -9.61 35.88
C CYS A 748 17.53 -10.73 35.45
N ASP A 749 17.06 -11.98 35.46
CA ASP A 749 17.75 -13.18 34.97
C ASP A 749 18.06 -13.09 33.47
N ASP A 750 17.30 -12.28 32.74
CA ASP A 750 17.60 -11.86 31.37
C ASP A 750 18.25 -10.47 31.36
N ASN A 751 19.54 -10.42 31.00
CA ASN A 751 20.31 -9.18 30.93
C ASN A 751 19.79 -8.21 29.85
N ASN A 752 19.08 -8.71 28.84
CA ASN A 752 18.51 -7.95 27.73
C ASN A 752 17.14 -7.34 28.11
N CYS A 753 16.58 -7.75 29.23
CA CYS A 753 15.34 -7.20 29.78
C CYS A 753 15.59 -5.83 30.42
N LYS A 754 14.67 -4.88 30.21
CA LYS A 754 14.64 -3.55 30.80
C LYS A 754 13.77 -3.52 32.06
N THR A 755 12.64 -4.22 32.05
CA THR A 755 11.71 -4.31 33.20
C THR A 755 11.15 -5.74 33.26
N CYS A 756 11.27 -6.43 34.40
CA CYS A 756 10.83 -7.83 34.58
C CYS A 756 9.94 -8.02 35.82
N GLU A 757 9.17 -9.09 35.83
CA GLU A 757 8.26 -9.47 36.92
C GLU A 757 8.37 -10.97 37.25
N ILE A 758 8.01 -11.34 38.50
CA ILE A 758 7.90 -12.73 38.95
C ILE A 758 6.47 -12.98 39.40
N SER A 759 5.73 -13.81 38.65
CA SER A 759 4.40 -14.30 39.03
C SER A 759 4.42 -15.77 39.50
N THR A 760 5.22 -16.60 38.82
CA THR A 760 5.51 -18.01 39.19
C THR A 760 6.92 -18.44 38.77
N LYS A 761 7.40 -17.85 37.67
CA LYS A 761 8.79 -17.83 37.22
C LYS A 761 9.05 -16.41 36.70
N GLU A 762 10.29 -15.94 36.69
CA GLU A 762 10.61 -14.63 36.14
C GLU A 762 10.30 -14.55 34.63
N THR A 763 9.68 -13.45 34.24
CA THR A 763 9.33 -13.10 32.86
C THR A 763 9.63 -11.63 32.61
N CYS A 764 10.22 -11.33 31.45
CA CYS A 764 10.41 -9.95 31.04
C CYS A 764 9.08 -9.30 30.62
N VAL A 765 8.87 -8.03 30.99
CA VAL A 765 7.70 -7.22 30.61
C VAL A 765 8.06 -6.01 29.73
N GLU A 766 9.34 -5.66 29.61
CA GLU A 766 9.85 -4.62 28.71
C GLU A 766 11.31 -4.92 28.31
N CYS A 767 11.67 -4.86 27.03
CA CYS A 767 13.04 -5.11 26.56
C CYS A 767 13.90 -3.85 26.47
N LYS A 768 15.23 -4.01 26.54
CA LYS A 768 16.20 -2.93 26.26
C LYS A 768 16.25 -2.63 24.76
N GLU A 769 16.74 -1.44 24.41
CA GLU A 769 16.85 -0.99 23.02
C GLU A 769 17.59 -2.01 22.14
N ASN A 770 17.03 -2.28 20.95
CA ASN A 770 17.49 -3.29 19.97
C ASN A 770 17.30 -4.76 20.38
N PHE A 771 16.55 -5.06 21.45
CA PHE A 771 16.13 -6.42 21.79
C PHE A 771 14.60 -6.55 21.72
N TYR A 772 14.14 -7.68 21.20
CA TYR A 772 12.71 -7.93 20.91
C TYR A 772 12.16 -8.99 21.85
N TYR A 773 10.93 -8.79 22.34
CA TYR A 773 10.30 -9.77 23.23
C TYR A 773 9.80 -10.98 22.41
N ASN A 774 10.41 -12.14 22.64
CA ASN A 774 9.99 -13.42 22.10
C ASN A 774 8.99 -14.07 23.07
N GLY A 775 7.73 -14.18 22.64
CA GLY A 775 6.63 -14.69 23.47
C GLY A 775 6.72 -16.18 23.81
N ASP A 776 7.44 -16.97 23.01
CA ASP A 776 7.58 -18.42 23.18
C ASP A 776 8.76 -18.77 24.10
N SER A 777 9.88 -18.06 23.99
CA SER A 777 11.02 -18.21 24.93
C SER A 777 10.86 -17.40 26.23
N LYS A 778 9.95 -16.40 26.21
CA LYS A 778 9.70 -15.40 27.27
C LYS A 778 10.93 -14.55 27.64
N LYS A 779 11.76 -14.25 26.63
CA LYS A 779 13.02 -13.52 26.76
C LYS A 779 13.18 -12.42 25.70
N CYS A 780 14.11 -11.51 25.95
CA CYS A 780 14.48 -10.44 25.04
C CYS A 780 15.66 -10.89 24.17
N GLU A 781 15.41 -11.11 22.89
CA GLU A 781 16.37 -11.68 21.94
C GLU A 781 16.93 -10.61 21.00
N SER A 782 18.20 -10.75 20.59
CA SER A 782 18.97 -9.72 19.87
C SER A 782 18.63 -9.61 18.38
N GLY A 783 17.39 -9.92 18.00
CA GLY A 783 16.90 -9.92 16.62
C GLY A 783 15.50 -10.51 16.51
N CYS A 784 14.66 -9.89 15.68
CA CYS A 784 13.36 -10.41 15.26
C CYS A 784 13.47 -10.82 13.78
N ASP A 785 13.00 -12.01 13.40
CA ASP A 785 13.03 -12.47 12.01
C ASP A 785 11.93 -11.80 11.18
N LEU A 786 12.29 -10.71 10.52
CA LEU A 786 11.38 -9.91 9.68
C LEU A 786 10.89 -10.64 8.41
N THR A 787 11.36 -11.87 8.13
CA THR A 787 10.81 -12.68 7.03
C THR A 787 9.54 -13.45 7.43
N THR A 788 9.31 -13.60 8.73
CA THR A 788 8.24 -14.44 9.32
C THR A 788 7.40 -13.68 10.37
N HIS A 789 7.95 -12.62 10.95
CA HIS A 789 7.32 -11.77 11.96
C HIS A 789 7.37 -10.29 11.53
N PHE A 790 6.49 -9.47 12.10
CA PHE A 790 6.63 -8.01 12.11
C PHE A 790 6.89 -7.54 13.54
N VAL A 791 7.64 -6.45 13.73
CA VAL A 791 7.74 -5.81 15.04
C VAL A 791 6.47 -5.00 15.26
N ASN A 792 5.66 -5.41 16.23
CA ASN A 792 4.53 -4.64 16.72
C ASN A 792 5.03 -3.72 17.83
N ILE A 793 4.86 -2.40 17.67
CA ILE A 793 5.27 -1.39 18.64
C ILE A 793 4.02 -0.96 19.41
N SER A 794 3.83 -1.56 20.59
CA SER A 794 2.90 -1.06 21.60
C SER A 794 3.62 -0.03 22.46
N GLU A 795 2.89 0.85 23.16
CA GLU A 795 3.42 1.99 23.95
C GLU A 795 4.43 1.59 25.05
N LYS A 796 4.60 0.29 25.33
CA LYS A 796 5.57 -0.24 26.32
C LYS A 796 6.39 -1.45 25.84
N LEU A 797 6.22 -1.95 24.61
CA LEU A 797 6.84 -3.22 24.18
C LEU A 797 7.08 -3.31 22.66
N GLN A 798 8.29 -3.73 22.28
CA GLN A 798 8.64 -4.15 20.92
C GLN A 798 8.42 -5.66 20.77
N MET A 799 7.24 -6.08 20.31
CA MET A 799 6.84 -7.49 20.22
C MET A 799 7.08 -8.05 18.82
N CYS A 800 7.94 -9.07 18.72
CA CYS A 800 8.12 -9.83 17.48
C CYS A 800 6.86 -10.67 17.23
N SER A 801 6.03 -10.27 16.26
CA SER A 801 4.66 -10.75 16.07
C SER A 801 4.53 -11.55 14.78
N MET A 802 4.15 -12.82 14.88
CA MET A 802 4.01 -13.75 13.76
C MET A 802 3.02 -13.25 12.69
N CYS A 803 3.48 -13.00 11.45
CA CYS A 803 2.70 -12.30 10.42
C CYS A 803 1.45 -13.05 9.94
N ASN A 804 1.53 -14.38 9.89
CA ASN A 804 0.38 -15.28 9.83
C ASN A 804 -0.77 -14.80 10.74
N LYS A 805 -0.46 -14.50 11.99
CA LYS A 805 -1.46 -14.33 13.04
C LYS A 805 -2.24 -13.01 12.93
N ALA A 806 -1.88 -12.15 11.97
CA ALA A 806 -2.46 -10.81 11.78
C ALA A 806 -3.28 -10.65 10.48
N PHE A 807 -2.88 -11.23 9.34
CA PHE A 807 -3.49 -10.94 8.03
C PHE A 807 -3.93 -12.19 7.28
N SER A 808 -5.25 -12.39 7.13
CA SER A 808 -5.81 -13.58 6.47
C SER A 808 -5.15 -13.84 5.11
N ASN A 809 -4.83 -15.10 4.89
CA ASN A 809 -4.05 -15.63 3.79
C ASN A 809 -2.71 -14.92 3.43
N CYS A 810 -1.99 -14.34 4.42
CA CYS A 810 -0.64 -13.77 4.30
C CYS A 810 0.52 -14.54 4.99
N GLN A 811 1.79 -14.42 4.55
CA GLN A 811 2.99 -14.88 5.30
C GLN A 811 3.86 -13.78 5.92
N SER A 812 4.14 -12.69 5.20
CA SER A 812 4.98 -11.59 5.68
C SER A 812 4.26 -10.28 5.43
N CYS A 813 4.46 -9.32 6.31
CA CYS A 813 3.51 -8.25 6.55
C CYS A 813 4.19 -7.06 7.23
N THR A 814 3.49 -5.94 7.26
CA THR A 814 3.73 -4.88 8.26
C THR A 814 2.75 -5.05 9.41
N SER A 815 2.74 -4.13 10.38
CA SER A 815 1.68 -4.07 11.40
C SER A 815 0.29 -3.69 10.86
N GLN A 816 0.16 -3.35 9.58
CA GLN A 816 -1.07 -2.81 8.97
C GLN A 816 -1.58 -3.56 7.75
N GLN A 817 -0.72 -4.29 7.03
CA GLN A 817 -1.09 -4.95 5.78
C GLN A 817 -0.25 -6.21 5.52
N CYS A 818 -0.85 -7.17 4.81
CA CYS A 818 -0.07 -8.21 4.14
C CYS A 818 0.84 -7.59 3.07
N THR A 819 2.11 -7.96 3.04
CA THR A 819 3.00 -7.62 1.92
C THR A 819 3.12 -8.74 0.90
N LYS A 820 2.86 -10.00 1.30
CA LYS A 820 3.26 -11.18 0.51
C LYS A 820 2.43 -12.43 0.92
N CYS A 821 1.46 -12.79 0.06
CA CYS A 821 0.34 -13.74 0.24
C CYS A 821 0.65 -15.26 0.20
N GLU A 822 -0.37 -16.09 0.52
CA GLU A 822 -0.44 -17.53 0.27
C GLU A 822 -0.42 -17.83 -1.26
N THR A 823 0.64 -18.39 -1.84
CA THR A 823 0.87 -18.93 -3.24
C THR A 823 -0.27 -19.73 -4.01
N LYS A 824 -1.53 -19.30 -3.92
CA LYS A 824 -2.84 -19.90 -4.37
C LYS A 824 -3.88 -18.78 -4.34
N TYR A 825 -3.74 -17.94 -3.33
CA TYR A 825 -4.42 -16.70 -3.05
C TYR A 825 -3.56 -15.58 -3.63
N TYR A 826 -4.15 -14.81 -4.52
CA TYR A 826 -3.53 -13.71 -5.24
C TYR A 826 -4.03 -12.40 -4.62
N THR A 827 -3.19 -11.37 -4.56
CA THR A 827 -3.63 -10.04 -4.12
C THR A 827 -4.69 -9.50 -5.09
N GLN A 828 -5.84 -9.07 -4.56
CA GLN A 828 -6.93 -8.56 -5.39
C GLN A 828 -6.69 -7.12 -5.87
N PRO A 829 -7.17 -6.72 -7.07
CA PRO A 829 -6.86 -5.42 -7.66
C PRO A 829 -7.38 -4.23 -6.83
N ASP A 830 -8.61 -4.32 -6.32
CA ASP A 830 -9.26 -3.25 -5.55
C ASP A 830 -8.90 -3.26 -4.06
N THR A 831 -8.36 -4.39 -3.56
CA THR A 831 -7.93 -4.59 -2.16
C THR A 831 -6.60 -5.34 -2.10
N PRO A 832 -5.46 -4.68 -2.39
CA PRO A 832 -4.14 -5.33 -2.54
C PRO A 832 -3.54 -5.93 -1.26
N HIS A 833 -4.29 -5.93 -0.16
CA HIS A 833 -3.90 -6.52 1.13
C HIS A 833 -4.73 -7.76 1.50
N THR A 834 -5.77 -8.07 0.73
CA THR A 834 -6.55 -9.32 0.84
C THR A 834 -6.08 -10.30 -0.23
N CYS A 835 -5.67 -11.46 0.22
CA CYS A 835 -5.28 -12.57 -0.64
C CYS A 835 -6.54 -13.41 -0.91
N GLU A 836 -6.89 -13.67 -2.18
CA GLU A 836 -8.07 -14.49 -2.57
C GLU A 836 -7.76 -15.44 -3.74
N ARG A 837 -8.43 -16.60 -3.79
CA ARG A 837 -8.04 -17.74 -4.64
C ARG A 837 -8.34 -17.57 -6.13
N ASP A 838 -9.29 -16.71 -6.48
CA ASP A 838 -9.81 -16.50 -7.84
C ASP A 838 -9.71 -15.01 -8.20
N CYS A 839 -9.62 -14.67 -9.49
CA CYS A 839 -9.49 -13.28 -9.96
C CYS A 839 -10.78 -12.84 -10.68
N PRO A 840 -11.13 -11.55 -10.65
CA PRO A 840 -12.31 -11.01 -11.33
C PRO A 840 -12.14 -10.99 -12.86
N ASP A 841 -13.25 -10.81 -13.58
CA ASP A 841 -13.26 -10.60 -15.05
C ASP A 841 -12.30 -9.46 -15.45
N ALA A 842 -11.70 -9.59 -16.64
CA ALA A 842 -10.59 -8.78 -17.15
C ALA A 842 -9.27 -8.85 -16.33
N TYR A 843 -9.12 -9.83 -15.42
CA TYR A 843 -7.84 -10.18 -14.77
C TYR A 843 -7.56 -11.68 -14.86
N TYR A 844 -6.30 -12.05 -15.12
CA TYR A 844 -5.80 -13.42 -15.05
C TYR A 844 -4.93 -13.65 -13.81
N LYS A 845 -4.67 -14.92 -13.50
CA LYS A 845 -3.84 -15.32 -12.35
C LYS A 845 -2.36 -15.21 -12.73
N GLY A 846 -1.81 -14.02 -12.52
CA GLY A 846 -0.38 -13.77 -12.64
C GLY A 846 0.40 -14.31 -11.43
N ASP A 847 1.67 -13.96 -11.35
CA ASP A 847 2.57 -14.46 -10.30
C ASP A 847 2.27 -13.82 -8.93
N GLY A 848 1.44 -14.50 -8.11
CA GLY A 848 1.02 -14.03 -6.79
C GLY A 848 0.03 -12.85 -6.77
N VAL A 849 -0.27 -12.27 -7.94
CA VAL A 849 -1.10 -11.07 -8.13
C VAL A 849 -2.14 -11.34 -9.23
N CYS A 850 -3.37 -10.83 -9.08
CA CYS A 850 -4.31 -10.79 -10.21
C CYS A 850 -3.86 -9.73 -11.22
N THR A 851 -3.38 -10.16 -12.39
CA THR A 851 -2.80 -9.30 -13.43
C THR A 851 -3.86 -8.94 -14.46
N LYS A 852 -3.95 -7.66 -14.86
CA LYS A 852 -4.98 -7.18 -15.78
C LYS A 852 -4.75 -7.74 -17.20
N CYS A 853 -5.83 -8.12 -17.87
CA CYS A 853 -5.85 -8.43 -19.30
C CYS A 853 -5.49 -7.22 -20.18
N THR A 854 -5.18 -7.48 -21.45
CA THR A 854 -5.03 -6.46 -22.49
C THR A 854 -6.31 -5.65 -22.70
N ASP A 855 -6.20 -4.41 -23.19
CA ASP A 855 -7.33 -3.47 -23.20
C ASP A 855 -8.54 -3.98 -24.00
N ASN A 856 -9.73 -3.84 -23.40
CA ASN A 856 -11.03 -4.32 -23.90
C ASN A 856 -11.16 -5.86 -23.95
N CYS A 857 -10.25 -6.61 -23.32
CA CYS A 857 -10.37 -8.05 -23.14
C CYS A 857 -11.06 -8.39 -21.80
N LEU A 858 -12.15 -9.17 -21.87
CA LEU A 858 -12.98 -9.56 -20.74
C LEU A 858 -12.49 -10.86 -20.06
N SER A 859 -11.83 -11.74 -20.79
CA SER A 859 -11.20 -12.95 -20.25
C SER A 859 -9.97 -13.31 -21.08
N CYS A 860 -8.84 -13.52 -20.41
CA CYS A 860 -7.54 -13.82 -21.01
C CYS A 860 -6.76 -14.86 -20.22
N ASP A 861 -5.69 -15.39 -20.83
CA ASP A 861 -4.53 -15.91 -20.12
C ASP A 861 -3.33 -14.93 -20.23
N GLU A 862 -2.12 -15.39 -19.93
CA GLU A 862 -0.89 -14.57 -19.99
C GLU A 862 -0.53 -14.10 -21.42
N TYR A 863 -1.06 -14.74 -22.46
CA TYR A 863 -0.67 -14.53 -23.87
C TYR A 863 -1.84 -14.21 -24.81
N PHE A 864 -3.05 -14.70 -24.53
CA PHE A 864 -4.20 -14.66 -25.43
C PHE A 864 -5.44 -14.07 -24.77
N CYS A 865 -6.25 -13.35 -25.55
CA CYS A 865 -7.60 -12.95 -25.16
C CYS A 865 -8.61 -14.00 -25.63
N HIS A 866 -9.40 -14.56 -24.72
CA HIS A 866 -10.43 -15.56 -25.03
C HIS A 866 -11.81 -14.93 -25.31
N SER A 867 -12.07 -13.73 -24.80
CA SER A 867 -13.28 -12.98 -25.12
C SER A 867 -13.12 -11.47 -24.87
N CYS A 868 -13.76 -10.67 -25.72
CA CYS A 868 -13.71 -9.21 -25.65
C CYS A 868 -14.93 -8.61 -24.93
N GLU A 869 -14.76 -7.37 -24.48
CA GLU A 869 -15.87 -6.51 -24.06
C GLU A 869 -16.86 -6.23 -25.21
N LYS A 870 -18.05 -5.72 -24.86
CA LYS A 870 -19.09 -5.35 -25.84
C LYS A 870 -18.57 -4.28 -26.80
N LYS A 871 -19.01 -4.34 -28.07
CA LYS A 871 -18.50 -3.55 -29.22
C LYS A 871 -17.10 -3.92 -29.72
N TYR A 872 -16.49 -5.01 -29.24
CA TYR A 872 -15.20 -5.53 -29.70
C TYR A 872 -15.29 -7.01 -30.15
N VAL A 873 -14.32 -7.45 -30.94
CA VAL A 873 -14.16 -8.81 -31.45
C VAL A 873 -12.68 -9.20 -31.48
N LEU A 874 -12.39 -10.50 -31.35
CA LEU A 874 -11.03 -11.04 -31.45
C LEU A 874 -10.48 -10.84 -32.87
N SER A 875 -9.21 -10.48 -32.95
CA SER A 875 -8.45 -10.26 -34.18
C SER A 875 -7.02 -10.79 -34.06
N ASN A 876 -6.39 -11.05 -35.20
CA ASN A 876 -5.02 -11.55 -35.34
C ASN A 876 -4.73 -12.84 -34.54
N GLY A 877 -5.66 -13.81 -34.58
CA GLY A 877 -5.48 -15.09 -33.88
C GLY A 877 -5.58 -14.96 -32.36
N ASP A 878 -6.66 -14.34 -31.89
CA ASP A 878 -7.05 -14.22 -30.49
C ASP A 878 -6.06 -13.44 -29.59
N LEU A 879 -5.11 -12.71 -30.18
CA LEU A 879 -4.14 -11.88 -29.45
C LEU A 879 -4.70 -10.51 -29.03
N THR A 880 -5.65 -9.93 -29.76
CA THR A 880 -6.15 -8.56 -29.51
C THR A 880 -7.63 -8.37 -29.81
N CYS A 881 -8.30 -7.54 -29.01
CA CYS A 881 -9.67 -7.10 -29.25
C CYS A 881 -9.73 -5.86 -30.15
N GLU A 882 -10.17 -6.02 -31.40
CA GLU A 882 -10.47 -4.91 -32.30
C GLU A 882 -11.94 -4.46 -32.15
N ARG A 883 -12.19 -3.16 -32.24
CA ARG A 883 -13.56 -2.63 -32.18
C ARG A 883 -14.32 -3.03 -33.45
N CYS A 884 -15.62 -3.32 -33.34
CA CYS A 884 -16.50 -3.42 -34.50
C CYS A 884 -16.38 -2.13 -35.36
N GLN A 885 -16.26 -2.32 -36.68
CA GLN A 885 -16.01 -1.25 -37.65
C GLN A 885 -17.16 -0.24 -37.67
N ASP A 886 -18.38 -0.75 -37.59
CA ASP A 886 -19.56 0.06 -37.34
C ASP A 886 -19.60 0.45 -35.85
N LYS A 887 -19.54 1.76 -35.58
CA LYS A 887 -19.52 2.30 -34.21
C LYS A 887 -20.83 2.08 -33.45
N SER A 888 -21.93 1.87 -34.16
CA SER A 888 -23.26 1.54 -33.64
C SER A 888 -23.49 0.02 -33.53
N CYS A 889 -22.48 -0.81 -33.79
CA CYS A 889 -22.58 -2.24 -33.53
C CYS A 889 -22.33 -2.57 -32.04
N LEU A 890 -23.23 -3.35 -31.43
CA LEU A 890 -23.10 -3.81 -30.03
C LEU A 890 -22.26 -5.10 -29.91
N LYS A 891 -22.29 -5.95 -30.94
CA LYS A 891 -21.53 -7.21 -31.03
C LYS A 891 -21.33 -7.60 -32.48
N CYS A 892 -20.11 -7.96 -32.87
CA CYS A 892 -19.77 -8.47 -34.19
C CYS A 892 -19.02 -9.81 -34.03
N SER A 893 -19.65 -10.94 -34.37
CA SER A 893 -19.05 -12.29 -34.16
C SER A 893 -18.42 -12.87 -35.43
N GLN A 894 -18.72 -12.31 -36.60
CA GLN A 894 -18.25 -12.81 -37.90
C GLN A 894 -17.11 -11.93 -38.47
N GLY A 895 -16.24 -11.41 -37.60
CA GLY A 895 -15.25 -10.39 -37.90
C GLY A 895 -15.82 -8.97 -37.81
N LYS A 896 -14.92 -7.98 -37.66
CA LYS A 896 -15.25 -6.60 -37.28
C LYS A 896 -16.22 -5.84 -38.21
N GLU A 897 -16.37 -6.30 -39.45
CA GLU A 897 -17.23 -5.67 -40.46
C GLU A 897 -18.70 -6.11 -40.36
N LYS A 898 -18.97 -7.26 -39.72
CA LYS A 898 -20.30 -7.89 -39.67
C LYS A 898 -20.89 -7.83 -38.27
N CYS A 899 -21.97 -7.09 -38.12
CA CYS A 899 -22.67 -6.93 -36.86
C CYS A 899 -23.71 -8.04 -36.61
N ASP A 900 -23.80 -8.52 -35.37
CA ASP A 900 -24.85 -9.44 -34.92
C ASP A 900 -26.05 -8.69 -34.31
N LYS A 901 -25.80 -7.52 -33.68
CA LYS A 901 -26.86 -6.65 -33.13
C LYS A 901 -26.43 -5.18 -33.08
N CYS A 902 -27.30 -4.32 -33.61
CA CYS A 902 -27.12 -2.86 -33.63
C CYS A 902 -27.59 -2.17 -32.34
N GLU A 903 -27.08 -0.95 -32.14
CA GLU A 903 -27.44 -0.04 -31.07
C GLU A 903 -28.63 0.82 -31.48
N SER A 904 -29.76 0.69 -30.77
CA SER A 904 -30.99 1.45 -31.04
C SER A 904 -30.69 2.96 -31.10
N PRO A 905 -31.19 3.71 -32.11
CA PRO A 905 -32.27 3.35 -33.04
C PRO A 905 -31.84 2.70 -34.37
N LYS A 906 -30.58 2.22 -34.51
CA LYS A 906 -30.11 1.63 -35.78
C LYS A 906 -30.70 0.24 -36.04
N LEU A 907 -31.08 0.00 -37.30
CA LEU A 907 -31.61 -1.26 -37.80
C LEU A 907 -30.50 -2.16 -38.37
N MET A 908 -30.67 -3.48 -38.27
CA MET A 908 -29.81 -4.43 -38.99
C MET A 908 -30.13 -4.44 -40.48
N GLY A 909 -29.19 -3.97 -41.29
CA GLY A 909 -29.23 -3.97 -42.75
C GLY A 909 -28.86 -5.33 -43.37
N LYS A 910 -29.11 -5.44 -44.68
CA LYS A 910 -28.97 -6.65 -45.49
C LYS A 910 -27.61 -7.35 -45.37
N ASP A 911 -26.52 -6.57 -45.39
CA ASP A 911 -25.14 -7.07 -45.38
C ASP A 911 -24.55 -7.20 -43.96
N LEU A 912 -25.42 -7.24 -42.93
CA LEU A 912 -25.07 -7.28 -41.50
C LEU A 912 -24.36 -6.00 -41.00
N THR A 913 -24.90 -4.83 -41.37
CA THR A 913 -24.39 -3.48 -40.99
C THR A 913 -25.50 -2.63 -40.36
N CYS A 914 -25.17 -1.57 -39.61
CA CYS A 914 -26.16 -0.81 -38.84
C CYS A 914 -26.62 0.48 -39.56
N VAL A 915 -27.82 0.42 -40.16
CA VAL A 915 -28.40 1.49 -40.97
C VAL A 915 -29.43 2.33 -40.19
N ASP A 916 -29.59 3.60 -40.54
CA ASP A 916 -30.62 4.48 -39.94
C ASP A 916 -32.02 4.20 -40.50
N THR A 917 -32.09 3.71 -41.74
CA THR A 917 -33.31 3.34 -42.46
C THR A 917 -33.03 2.16 -43.38
N CYS A 918 -34.02 1.30 -43.60
CA CYS A 918 -33.87 0.19 -44.55
C CYS A 918 -33.66 0.66 -45.99
N GLU A 919 -32.95 -0.16 -46.77
CA GLU A 919 -32.68 0.08 -48.19
C GLU A 919 -33.94 -0.13 -49.05
N SER A 920 -33.93 0.42 -50.27
CA SER A 920 -35.04 0.24 -51.24
C SER A 920 -35.35 -1.24 -51.46
N GLY A 921 -36.61 -1.62 -51.29
CA GLY A 921 -37.09 -3.01 -51.34
C GLY A 921 -37.03 -3.75 -50.00
N TYR A 922 -36.77 -3.05 -48.89
CA TYR A 922 -36.80 -3.58 -47.52
C TYR A 922 -37.62 -2.67 -46.58
N TYR A 923 -38.17 -3.23 -45.49
CA TYR A 923 -38.96 -2.51 -44.47
C TYR A 923 -38.53 -2.88 -43.05
N SER A 924 -38.76 -1.96 -42.10
CA SER A 924 -38.46 -2.17 -40.67
C SER A 924 -39.41 -3.21 -40.06
N ILE A 925 -38.85 -4.19 -39.36
CA ILE A 925 -39.57 -5.07 -38.43
C ILE A 925 -39.11 -4.79 -37.00
N ASN A 926 -40.09 -4.47 -36.16
CA ASN A 926 -39.94 -4.23 -34.71
C ASN A 926 -38.87 -3.18 -34.35
N ASP A 927 -38.47 -2.35 -35.31
CA ASP A 927 -37.37 -1.38 -35.21
C ASP A 927 -36.03 -1.98 -34.76
N GLU A 928 -35.77 -3.22 -35.20
CA GLU A 928 -34.49 -3.93 -35.02
C GLU A 928 -33.87 -4.46 -36.32
N TYR A 929 -34.66 -4.82 -37.35
CA TYR A 929 -34.16 -5.50 -38.57
C TYR A 929 -34.88 -5.03 -39.84
N CYS A 930 -34.20 -5.12 -40.99
CA CYS A 930 -34.78 -4.89 -42.31
C CYS A 930 -35.16 -6.19 -43.02
N GLU A 931 -36.45 -6.45 -43.24
CA GLU A 931 -36.95 -7.58 -44.06
C GLU A 931 -37.27 -7.13 -45.48
N MET A 932 -37.08 -8.01 -46.46
CA MET A 932 -37.34 -7.73 -47.88
C MET A 932 -38.85 -7.64 -48.17
N CYS A 933 -39.27 -6.69 -49.01
CA CYS A 933 -40.65 -6.59 -49.48
C CYS A 933 -41.11 -7.87 -50.20
N GLN A 934 -42.37 -8.28 -49.97
CA GLN A 934 -42.93 -9.49 -50.60
C GLN A 934 -43.08 -9.36 -52.13
N ASP A 935 -43.30 -8.13 -52.62
CA ASP A 935 -43.29 -7.80 -54.05
C ASP A 935 -41.90 -7.29 -54.45
N GLN A 936 -41.23 -8.02 -55.35
CA GLN A 936 -39.89 -7.70 -55.84
C GLN A 936 -39.83 -6.41 -56.68
N ASN A 937 -40.98 -5.88 -57.12
CA ASN A 937 -41.08 -4.61 -57.85
C ASN A 937 -41.39 -3.42 -56.91
N CYS A 938 -41.39 -3.64 -55.61
CA CYS A 938 -41.62 -2.61 -54.60
C CYS A 938 -40.31 -1.93 -54.17
N ALA A 939 -40.33 -0.61 -54.01
CA ALA A 939 -39.23 0.19 -53.43
C ALA A 939 -39.47 0.51 -51.95
N VAL A 940 -40.71 0.78 -51.56
CA VAL A 940 -41.11 1.07 -50.17
C VAL A 940 -42.38 0.28 -49.85
N CYS A 941 -42.33 -0.61 -48.87
CA CYS A 941 -43.46 -1.41 -48.39
C CYS A 941 -43.66 -1.28 -46.87
N ASP A 942 -44.73 -1.87 -46.37
CA ASP A 942 -44.72 -2.47 -45.03
C ASP A 942 -45.03 -3.98 -45.12
N ARG A 943 -45.36 -4.60 -43.98
CA ARG A 943 -45.69 -6.03 -43.88
C ARG A 943 -46.88 -6.47 -44.75
N PHE A 944 -47.79 -5.57 -45.11
CA PHE A 944 -49.08 -5.90 -45.73
C PHE A 944 -49.21 -5.41 -47.17
N GLU A 945 -48.62 -4.25 -47.52
CA GLU A 945 -48.77 -3.65 -48.84
C GLU A 945 -47.51 -2.92 -49.33
N CYS A 946 -47.39 -2.79 -50.66
CA CYS A 946 -46.43 -1.88 -51.25
C CYS A 946 -46.98 -0.44 -51.27
N LYS A 947 -46.15 0.54 -50.94
CA LYS A 947 -46.49 1.98 -50.86
C LYS A 947 -45.81 2.80 -51.94
N GLU A 948 -44.68 2.35 -52.47
CA GLU A 948 -44.04 2.96 -53.63
C GLU A 948 -43.34 1.91 -54.51
N CYS A 949 -43.58 1.94 -55.81
CA CYS A 949 -42.95 1.02 -56.76
C CYS A 949 -41.51 1.41 -57.12
N ALA A 950 -40.72 0.38 -57.44
CA ALA A 950 -39.41 0.52 -58.05
C ALA A 950 -39.48 1.20 -59.43
N LEU A 951 -38.36 1.76 -59.87
CA LEU A 951 -38.24 2.43 -61.16
C LEU A 951 -38.61 1.47 -62.31
N GLY A 952 -39.58 1.87 -63.13
CA GLY A 952 -40.12 1.04 -64.22
C GLY A 952 -41.30 0.13 -63.82
N SER A 953 -41.88 0.31 -62.63
CA SER A 953 -43.12 -0.36 -62.22
C SER A 953 -44.18 0.61 -61.70
N PHE A 954 -45.43 0.18 -61.77
CA PHE A 954 -46.63 0.98 -61.53
C PHE A 954 -47.57 0.28 -60.55
N MET A 955 -48.14 1.06 -59.63
CA MET A 955 -49.02 0.56 -58.58
C MET A 955 -50.43 0.32 -59.10
N SER A 956 -50.94 -0.89 -58.89
CA SER A 956 -52.31 -1.28 -59.21
C SER A 956 -52.87 -2.15 -58.07
N SER A 957 -53.86 -1.61 -57.36
CA SER A 957 -54.58 -2.28 -56.25
C SER A 957 -53.67 -2.85 -55.15
N GLY A 958 -52.67 -2.09 -54.69
CA GLY A 958 -51.75 -2.45 -53.59
C GLY A 958 -50.48 -3.22 -54.00
N TYR A 959 -50.34 -3.55 -55.28
CA TYR A 959 -49.20 -4.31 -55.83
C TYR A 959 -48.51 -3.54 -56.96
N CYS A 960 -47.22 -3.78 -57.17
CA CYS A 960 -46.43 -3.16 -58.23
C CYS A 960 -46.30 -4.09 -59.43
N ARG A 961 -46.52 -3.54 -60.63
CA ARG A 961 -46.50 -4.27 -61.90
C ARG A 961 -45.67 -3.52 -62.93
N SER A 962 -44.94 -4.26 -63.75
CA SER A 962 -44.16 -3.71 -64.87
C SER A 962 -45.01 -3.13 -66.02
N SER A 963 -46.34 -3.29 -65.95
CA SER A 963 -47.30 -2.72 -66.91
C SER A 963 -48.68 -2.60 -66.26
N CYS A 964 -49.48 -1.61 -66.67
CA CYS A 964 -50.85 -1.43 -66.19
C CYS A 964 -51.86 -2.39 -66.89
N PRO A 965 -52.94 -2.80 -66.21
CA PRO A 965 -53.99 -3.62 -66.81
C PRO A 965 -54.89 -2.84 -67.78
N ASP A 966 -55.61 -3.55 -68.66
CA ASP A 966 -56.57 -2.95 -69.59
C ASP A 966 -57.56 -2.02 -68.88
N GLY A 967 -57.79 -0.84 -69.47
CA GLY A 967 -58.62 0.23 -68.89
C GLY A 967 -57.87 1.20 -67.96
N TYR A 968 -56.56 1.01 -67.76
CA TYR A 968 -55.69 1.89 -66.97
C TYR A 968 -54.46 2.34 -67.78
N TYR A 969 -53.85 3.46 -67.39
CA TYR A 969 -52.65 4.03 -68.02
C TYR A 969 -51.53 4.36 -67.00
N GLU A 970 -50.30 4.46 -67.49
CA GLU A 970 -49.08 4.68 -66.72
C GLU A 970 -48.90 6.15 -66.32
N ASN A 971 -49.39 6.52 -65.13
CA ASN A 971 -49.26 7.86 -64.55
C ASN A 971 -48.30 7.81 -63.34
N ILE A 972 -47.03 8.20 -63.57
CA ILE A 972 -45.97 8.43 -62.57
C ILE A 972 -46.04 7.47 -61.36
N LYS A 973 -45.55 6.24 -61.56
CA LYS A 973 -45.55 5.12 -60.60
C LYS A 973 -46.93 4.54 -60.20
N VAL A 974 -48.04 5.01 -60.76
CA VAL A 974 -49.40 4.49 -60.47
C VAL A 974 -50.16 4.17 -61.77
N CYS A 975 -51.01 3.16 -61.73
CA CYS A 975 -51.98 2.87 -62.79
C CYS A 975 -53.26 3.66 -62.55
N SER A 976 -53.54 4.66 -63.39
CA SER A 976 -54.73 5.51 -63.30
C SER A 976 -55.83 5.05 -64.28
N GLU A 977 -57.10 5.18 -63.90
CA GLU A 977 -58.23 4.71 -64.72
C GLU A 977 -58.48 5.61 -65.94
N CYS A 978 -58.77 5.01 -67.11
CA CYS A 978 -59.00 5.74 -68.36
C CYS A 978 -60.48 6.15 -68.49
N THR A 979 -60.75 7.46 -68.55
CA THR A 979 -62.13 7.98 -68.40
C THR A 979 -63.08 7.71 -69.57
N LYS A 980 -62.59 7.40 -70.78
CA LYS A 980 -63.37 7.04 -71.99
C LYS A 980 -62.61 6.04 -72.87
N MET A 981 -63.24 5.58 -73.95
CA MET A 981 -62.56 4.79 -74.99
C MET A 981 -61.81 5.69 -75.98
N ALA A 982 -60.62 5.28 -76.44
CA ALA A 982 -59.69 6.11 -77.21
C ALA A 982 -60.12 6.53 -78.63
N SER A 983 -61.32 6.16 -79.09
CA SER A 983 -61.74 6.31 -80.50
C SER A 983 -61.93 7.75 -81.00
N GLU A 984 -61.89 8.77 -80.13
CA GLU A 984 -62.05 10.18 -80.50
C GLU A 984 -60.90 11.11 -80.06
N TYR A 985 -60.09 10.74 -79.06
CA TYR A 985 -59.15 11.69 -78.40
C TYR A 985 -57.66 11.25 -78.42
N GLY A 986 -57.33 10.15 -79.11
CA GLY A 986 -55.97 9.64 -79.22
C GLY A 986 -55.57 8.70 -78.08
N ALA A 987 -54.39 8.08 -78.21
CA ALA A 987 -53.86 7.13 -77.24
C ALA A 987 -52.82 7.79 -76.31
N CYS A 988 -52.99 7.59 -75.01
CA CYS A 988 -52.12 8.12 -73.95
C CYS A 988 -50.73 7.47 -73.93
N LYS A 989 -49.77 8.15 -73.34
CA LYS A 989 -48.35 7.80 -73.25
C LYS A 989 -47.87 7.76 -71.82
N GLN A 990 -46.75 7.08 -71.60
CA GLN A 990 -46.07 7.00 -70.31
C GLN A 990 -45.71 8.41 -69.79
N GLY A 991 -46.26 8.77 -68.62
CA GLY A 991 -46.02 10.07 -67.99
C GLY A 991 -47.04 11.17 -68.33
N ASP A 992 -48.11 10.88 -69.08
CA ASP A 992 -49.25 11.79 -69.19
C ASP A 992 -49.93 11.97 -67.80
N LEU A 993 -50.33 13.20 -67.46
CA LEU A 993 -50.99 13.50 -66.17
C LEU A 993 -52.52 13.36 -66.21
N GLU A 994 -53.13 13.50 -67.39
CA GLU A 994 -54.56 13.33 -67.63
C GLU A 994 -54.77 12.51 -68.91
N CYS A 995 -55.40 11.33 -68.80
CA CYS A 995 -55.72 10.48 -69.95
C CYS A 995 -57.22 10.42 -70.21
N ILE A 996 -57.62 10.83 -71.43
CA ILE A 996 -59.03 10.83 -71.85
C ILE A 996 -59.46 9.45 -72.36
N GLY A 997 -58.56 8.61 -72.89
CA GLY A 997 -58.93 7.23 -73.22
C GLY A 997 -57.80 6.32 -73.67
N CYS A 998 -58.03 5.02 -73.46
CA CYS A 998 -57.04 3.96 -73.69
C CYS A 998 -57.46 3.04 -74.85
N SER A 999 -56.46 2.55 -75.59
CA SER A 999 -56.68 1.68 -76.75
C SER A 999 -56.74 0.22 -76.31
N LEU A 1000 -57.82 -0.49 -76.65
CA LEU A 1000 -57.86 -1.94 -76.49
C LEU A 1000 -56.85 -2.61 -77.41
N GLY A 1001 -56.00 -3.48 -76.84
CA GLY A 1001 -54.93 -4.18 -77.55
C GLY A 1001 -55.44 -5.30 -78.45
N ASN A 1002 -55.97 -4.97 -79.63
CA ASN A 1002 -56.43 -5.97 -80.59
C ASN A 1002 -55.24 -6.73 -81.20
N ASN A 1003 -55.05 -7.98 -80.77
CA ASN A 1003 -54.03 -8.90 -81.29
C ASN A 1003 -54.20 -9.16 -82.80
N SER A 1004 -53.25 -8.72 -83.64
CA SER A 1004 -52.78 -9.48 -84.82
C SER A 1004 -51.67 -8.77 -85.61
N ALA A 1005 -50.44 -9.28 -85.53
CA ALA A 1005 -49.35 -8.97 -86.46
C ALA A 1005 -48.37 -10.15 -86.56
N ILE A 1006 -48.79 -11.25 -87.20
CA ILE A 1006 -47.91 -12.41 -87.46
C ILE A 1006 -47.11 -12.15 -88.74
N SER A 1007 -45.79 -11.95 -88.60
CA SER A 1007 -44.82 -11.95 -89.72
C SER A 1007 -43.38 -12.04 -89.16
N THR A 1008 -42.94 -13.22 -88.70
CA THR A 1008 -42.11 -14.16 -89.48
C THR A 1008 -40.78 -13.62 -90.03
N SER A 1009 -39.69 -13.94 -89.32
CA SER A 1009 -38.34 -14.05 -89.87
C SER A 1009 -37.57 -15.16 -89.14
N MET A 1010 -36.87 -16.04 -89.87
CA MET A 1010 -35.95 -17.10 -89.38
C MET A 1010 -36.50 -18.03 -88.26
N LEU A 1011 -36.92 -19.28 -88.48
CA LEU A 1011 -36.67 -20.22 -89.59
C LEU A 1011 -35.19 -20.66 -89.71
N PHE A 1012 -34.69 -21.41 -88.72
CA PHE A 1012 -33.93 -22.69 -88.89
C PHE A 1012 -33.35 -23.20 -87.55
N ALA A 1013 -34.02 -24.15 -86.87
CA ALA A 1013 -33.40 -25.08 -85.90
C ALA A 1013 -34.42 -26.09 -85.30
N LEU A 1014 -34.79 -27.14 -86.05
CA LEU A 1014 -35.06 -28.51 -85.55
C LEU A 1014 -35.70 -29.39 -86.63
N LEU A 1015 -34.91 -30.31 -87.19
CA LEU A 1015 -35.38 -31.65 -87.58
C LEU A 1015 -34.17 -32.57 -87.82
N CYS A 1016 -34.22 -33.76 -87.20
CA CYS A 1016 -33.38 -34.93 -87.45
C CYS A 1016 -31.84 -34.82 -87.31
N MET A 1017 -31.33 -35.17 -86.13
CA MET A 1017 -30.44 -36.35 -86.10
C MET A 1017 -31.27 -37.58 -86.52
N ALA A 1018 -30.80 -38.40 -87.48
CA ALA A 1018 -31.23 -39.81 -87.67
C ALA A 1018 -30.52 -40.54 -88.85
N MET A 1019 -29.30 -40.15 -89.25
CA MET A 1019 -28.45 -41.01 -90.09
C MET A 1019 -26.99 -40.93 -89.64
N LEU A 1020 -26.33 -42.02 -89.22
CA LEU A 1020 -26.86 -43.32 -88.78
C LEU A 1020 -25.98 -43.83 -87.62
N LEU A 1021 -26.64 -44.28 -86.54
CA LEU A 1021 -26.26 -45.35 -85.59
C LEU A 1021 -24.75 -45.51 -85.24
N PHE A 1022 -24.36 -45.42 -83.96
CA PHE A 1022 -25.01 -46.03 -82.79
C PHE A 1022 -25.07 -45.12 -81.56
#